data_AF-A0A3D5TLK6-F1
#
_entry.id   AF-A0A3D5TLK6-F1
#
_cell.length_a   1.000
_cell.length_b   1.000
_cell.length_c   1.000
_cell.angle_alpha   90.00
_cell.angle_beta   90.00
_cell.angle_gamma   90.00
#
_symmetry.space_group_name_H-M   'P 1'
#
loop_
_entity.id
_entity.type
_entity.pdbx_description
1 polymer ?
#
loop_
_entity_poly.entity_id
_entity_poly.type
_entity_poly.pdbx_seq_one_letter_code
_entity_poly.pdbx_strand_id
1 'polypeptide(L)'
;MKNRGRLASRIIAVIVCMTLILAAVPTGVLGAFAQEKGTLRVTSISDIHYFADSEKGTGDTENGFSEAYNAWNDRGYREHNEVNALIDAALKKAVAEKSDYVFIPGDLTFNGELAGHKALAAKLEAFEKESGIQVIVVNGNHDINNYNGVTFKNGVKESAEITTPEAFREIYKNLGRDLVTDEKEDVFTPSSGKAGSLSFAVRLKGGYRLLVLDSCKYSADATAKGNDVQETSGCLTPELMEWALKQCEKAKKNGETVIGMAHHNFVPHMTIEDELFYAFVLDDWMERTEALADAGMHFTFSGHLHTPDIAAHTNDNGETLYDIETTSLTAFPNKFRTVTFDNTTDGKTVCDVKSHDIDEDGPIVVNFPNGTSKTYAQPFKDSYSFFKTYGPGDIRNFASTMVEDALSGIFSNIQKAGGLYAFLEASGIDLEKIIIDALGTNGFEVGSVEIFTVSSNIMSFIKDLCAQVDEAYINDPDRVFEVINGVINKVFDYQVSDYKCTKFYERMGLESKNEKGTFEDAAYTVISTLYSADEDISDDKFMNDVLDYFENRDGAKEFLNFLIDTLLDDVIEGEILSTLKFNPGKLFPAGTVTSPIGVMTDIFMNIIFRGNPSYENVIYSVLNLLPEKYSSLRNILNTVVMDEYMTQSQYDSLGYTIGRMLRSLVEDTNPDVKSDLNVKLVYDGPVEPEVTVDNMRLPSNIGTTFSGDASTERSINWYTKYSLKNSDIQIAEYSETPTFTDKLPEGVKVNTTSELVKREYPGVDLGIIGFISFGFNVNRHTATITGLKPGTKYCYRVGDAKRGWWSGTGIIETADNSDSFTFFHVSDEQSQNAIQYGTWGKVVDTALKLFPEGKFFASAGDQVDYTKHFKQWQWFFNASENIKSTAIMPAAGNHEKSGYMLDQNFVLPKTVDQDRESGVFYSYDYNNAHFIVLNTNNLSDSKALSDDQLAWLKADAAASNAQWKIVVLHKALYSNGSHYDDKDVKAMRKQLCGLLPDLGIDVVLQGHDHVYLRTDIMDNNKIVKAEEQKISFGGRDYTVKLNPEGTVYVISACAGVKSYQTKDVKDTDKLFPRAEAIYDADNAVFSAITVDGSKLYFDAYMLDDEADGGAKRIDSFALSKSEKDVPENPEKPEKPGLPDLPNLPELPEIPGLPHWPGKPEKPEEPSDPSNPSEPLDPSDPASPIVPSTKPETNKPGSDSKVPDTGAAAPVMLITFAGAAFVIGCTAKRKKEDR
;
A
#
# COMPACT_ATOMS: atom_id res chain seq x y z
N MET A 1 27.34 -16.82 71.16
CA MET A 1 28.79 -16.75 70.83
C MET A 1 29.37 -18.16 70.84
N LYS A 2 30.32 -18.45 69.92
CA LYS A 2 30.87 -19.78 69.52
C LYS A 2 29.98 -20.64 68.61
N ASN A 3 29.71 -20.17 67.38
CA ASN A 3 29.56 -21.06 66.21
C ASN A 3 29.48 -20.36 64.83
N ARG A 4 29.64 -19.04 64.73
CA ARG A 4 29.61 -18.32 63.43
C ARG A 4 30.94 -18.27 62.66
N GLY A 5 32.07 -18.63 63.28
CA GLY A 5 33.39 -18.55 62.62
C GLY A 5 33.83 -19.80 61.83
N ARG A 6 33.18 -20.95 61.99
CA ARG A 6 33.60 -22.21 61.32
C ARG A 6 32.92 -22.46 59.97
N LEU A 7 31.81 -21.78 59.69
CA LEU A 7 31.08 -21.93 58.42
C LEU A 7 31.70 -21.04 57.33
N ALA A 8 32.08 -19.81 57.66
CA ALA A 8 32.72 -18.88 56.72
C ALA A 8 34.08 -19.42 56.21
N SER A 9 34.93 -19.97 57.08
CA SER A 9 36.21 -20.54 56.66
C SER A 9 36.07 -21.85 55.86
N ARG A 10 34.96 -22.60 56.01
CA ARG A 10 34.67 -23.79 55.20
C ARG A 10 34.11 -23.43 53.84
N ILE A 11 33.28 -22.39 53.75
CA ILE A 11 32.76 -21.88 52.48
C ILE A 11 33.89 -21.24 51.66
N ILE A 12 34.77 -20.45 52.28
CA ILE A 12 35.94 -19.88 51.59
C ILE A 12 36.92 -20.98 51.14
N ALA A 13 37.14 -22.04 51.93
CA ALA A 13 37.99 -23.15 51.51
C ALA A 13 37.37 -23.99 50.37
N VAL A 14 36.04 -24.17 50.35
CA VAL A 14 35.33 -24.85 49.25
C VAL A 14 35.33 -24.00 47.99
N ILE A 15 35.14 -22.68 48.11
CA ILE A 15 35.22 -21.75 46.97
C ILE A 15 36.64 -21.74 46.41
N VAL A 16 37.68 -21.58 47.24
CA VAL A 16 39.08 -21.58 46.77
C VAL A 16 39.48 -22.93 46.17
N CYS A 17 39.02 -24.06 46.72
CA CYS A 17 39.22 -25.37 46.09
C CYS A 17 38.45 -25.52 44.77
N MET A 18 37.21 -25.01 44.65
CA MET A 18 36.47 -25.02 43.39
C MET A 18 37.10 -24.09 42.35
N THR A 19 37.59 -22.91 42.74
CA THR A 19 38.27 -21.98 41.84
C THR A 19 39.62 -22.55 41.38
N LEU A 20 40.35 -23.27 42.24
CA LEU A 20 41.60 -23.95 41.86
C LEU A 20 41.35 -25.20 41.01
N ILE A 21 40.22 -25.91 41.20
CA ILE A 21 39.83 -27.04 40.34
C ILE A 21 39.34 -26.53 38.98
N LEU A 22 38.57 -25.44 38.92
CA LEU A 22 38.13 -24.78 37.68
C LEU A 22 39.28 -24.12 36.92
N ALA A 23 40.28 -23.56 37.62
CA ALA A 23 41.49 -23.01 37.00
C ALA A 23 42.50 -24.10 36.57
N ALA A 24 42.33 -25.35 37.01
CA ALA A 24 43.18 -26.49 36.65
C ALA A 24 42.53 -27.43 35.62
N VAL A 25 41.32 -27.14 35.13
CA VAL A 25 40.80 -27.79 33.92
C VAL A 25 41.48 -27.11 32.74
N PRO A 26 42.35 -27.79 31.97
CA PRO A 26 42.84 -27.21 30.73
C PRO A 26 41.64 -26.84 29.86
N THR A 27 41.63 -25.62 29.34
CA THR A 27 40.65 -25.05 28.40
C THR A 27 40.48 -25.84 27.09
N GLY A 28 41.01 -27.06 27.01
CA GLY A 28 40.98 -27.94 25.84
C GLY A 28 39.91 -29.04 25.85
N VAL A 29 38.88 -28.98 26.68
CA VAL A 29 37.80 -30.01 26.71
C VAL A 29 36.44 -29.52 26.19
N LEU A 30 36.28 -28.23 25.87
CA LEU A 30 35.08 -27.71 25.19
C LEU A 30 35.14 -27.81 23.65
N GLY A 31 36.30 -28.16 23.07
CA GLY A 31 36.47 -28.33 21.62
C GLY A 31 36.07 -29.71 21.08
N ALA A 32 35.47 -30.59 21.89
CA ALA A 32 35.27 -32.00 21.53
C ALA A 32 33.86 -32.34 20.96
N PHE A 33 32.99 -31.35 20.75
CA PHE A 33 31.65 -31.56 20.18
C PHE A 33 31.29 -30.66 18.98
N ALA A 34 32.21 -29.80 18.51
CA ALA A 34 32.00 -29.10 17.25
C ALA A 34 32.09 -30.11 16.10
N GLN A 35 31.03 -30.21 15.30
CA GLN A 35 31.00 -31.14 14.16
C GLN A 35 31.96 -30.66 13.06
N GLU A 36 32.57 -31.60 12.34
CA GLU A 36 33.51 -31.27 11.28
C GLU A 36 32.78 -30.59 10.12
N LYS A 37 33.19 -29.35 9.84
CA LYS A 37 32.74 -28.55 8.68
C LYS A 37 33.10 -29.25 7.38
N GLY A 38 32.28 -29.08 6.34
CA GLY A 38 32.47 -29.79 5.09
C GLY A 38 31.55 -29.36 3.97
N THR A 39 31.53 -30.17 2.92
CA THR A 39 30.66 -29.95 1.77
C THR A 39 29.35 -30.71 1.92
N LEU A 40 28.28 -30.10 1.43
CA LEU A 40 26.93 -30.65 1.38
C LEU A 40 26.40 -30.47 -0.05
N ARG A 41 25.95 -31.54 -0.68
CA ARG A 41 25.29 -31.47 -2.00
C ARG A 41 23.83 -31.84 -1.90
N VAL A 42 22.96 -30.99 -2.41
CA VAL A 42 21.51 -31.14 -2.37
C VAL A 42 20.96 -31.06 -3.78
N THR A 43 19.97 -31.91 -4.11
CA THR A 43 19.11 -31.68 -5.26
C THR A 43 17.78 -31.09 -4.77
N SER A 44 17.42 -29.90 -5.20
CA SER A 44 16.12 -29.26 -4.91
C SER A 44 15.15 -29.53 -6.05
N ILE A 45 13.96 -30.00 -5.70
CA ILE A 45 12.85 -30.29 -6.60
C ILE A 45 11.59 -29.70 -5.95
N SER A 46 10.87 -28.79 -6.58
CA SER A 46 9.65 -28.23 -5.98
C SER A 46 8.38 -28.54 -6.75
N ASP A 47 7.24 -28.34 -6.07
CA ASP A 47 5.91 -28.22 -6.66
C ASP A 47 5.59 -29.37 -7.62
N ILE A 48 5.73 -30.58 -7.08
CA ILE A 48 5.62 -31.82 -7.84
C ILE A 48 4.19 -32.04 -8.32
N HIS A 49 3.19 -31.59 -7.57
CA HIS A 49 1.76 -31.77 -7.86
C HIS A 49 1.41 -33.20 -8.28
N TYR A 50 1.92 -34.16 -7.52
CA TYR A 50 1.76 -35.58 -7.82
C TYR A 50 0.28 -35.98 -7.86
N PHE A 51 -0.14 -36.52 -9.00
CA PHE A 51 -1.47 -37.09 -9.17
C PHE A 51 -1.37 -38.60 -9.37
N ALA A 52 -1.78 -39.37 -8.35
CA ALA A 52 -1.60 -40.81 -8.34
C ALA A 52 -2.39 -41.51 -9.45
N ASP A 53 -1.80 -42.51 -10.09
CA ASP A 53 -2.47 -43.32 -11.12
C ASP A 53 -3.71 -44.03 -10.58
N SER A 54 -3.77 -44.31 -9.27
CA SER A 54 -4.97 -44.84 -8.62
C SER A 54 -6.16 -43.90 -8.72
N GLU A 55 -5.94 -42.59 -8.77
CA GLU A 55 -6.99 -41.57 -8.90
C GLU A 55 -7.42 -41.35 -10.35
N LYS A 56 -6.69 -41.89 -11.33
CA LYS A 56 -6.95 -41.74 -12.78
C LYS A 56 -7.96 -42.76 -13.34
N GLY A 57 -8.36 -43.80 -12.58
CA GLY A 57 -9.31 -44.81 -13.08
C GLY A 57 -8.71 -45.73 -14.15
N THR A 58 -9.38 -45.90 -15.31
CA THR A 58 -8.92 -46.82 -16.39
C THR A 58 -7.69 -46.31 -17.16
N GLY A 59 -7.10 -45.18 -16.77
CA GLY A 59 -5.98 -44.54 -17.45
C GLY A 59 -6.42 -43.81 -18.73
N ASP A 60 -5.49 -43.55 -19.65
CA ASP A 60 -5.76 -42.85 -20.92
C ASP A 60 -6.34 -43.82 -21.97
N THR A 61 -7.62 -44.18 -21.78
CA THR A 61 -8.45 -44.96 -22.71
C THR A 61 -9.55 -44.07 -23.29
N GLU A 62 -10.29 -44.52 -24.31
CA GLU A 62 -11.53 -43.85 -24.75
C GLU A 62 -12.51 -43.78 -23.55
N ASN A 63 -12.96 -42.58 -23.16
CA ASN A 63 -13.65 -42.22 -21.90
C ASN A 63 -12.81 -42.35 -20.60
N GLY A 64 -11.48 -42.27 -20.71
CA GLY A 64 -10.52 -42.41 -19.61
C GLY A 64 -10.16 -41.11 -18.90
N PHE A 65 -9.09 -41.12 -18.10
CA PHE A 65 -8.64 -39.98 -17.29
C PHE A 65 -8.48 -38.70 -18.09
N SER A 66 -7.74 -38.73 -19.21
CA SER A 66 -7.47 -37.51 -19.98
C SER A 66 -8.77 -36.91 -20.53
N GLU A 67 -9.73 -37.72 -20.98
CA GLU A 67 -11.04 -37.21 -21.42
C GLU A 67 -11.88 -36.68 -20.25
N ALA A 68 -11.93 -37.38 -19.12
CA ALA A 68 -12.70 -36.95 -17.94
C ALA A 68 -12.08 -35.73 -17.24
N TYR A 69 -10.75 -35.65 -17.22
CA TYR A 69 -9.97 -34.53 -16.71
C TYR A 69 -10.10 -33.33 -17.63
N ASN A 70 -9.94 -33.51 -18.96
CA ASN A 70 -10.15 -32.43 -19.92
C ASN A 70 -11.62 -31.99 -19.94
N ALA A 71 -12.60 -32.86 -19.73
CA ALA A 71 -14.00 -32.45 -19.61
C ALA A 71 -14.31 -31.70 -18.31
N TRP A 72 -13.50 -31.88 -17.25
CA TRP A 72 -13.65 -31.15 -16.00
C TRP A 72 -12.88 -29.83 -15.99
N ASN A 73 -11.62 -29.90 -16.40
CA ASN A 73 -10.69 -28.82 -16.51
C ASN A 73 -10.47 -28.64 -18.01
N ASP A 74 -11.39 -27.90 -18.65
CA ASP A 74 -11.65 -27.76 -20.10
C ASP A 74 -10.38 -27.58 -20.98
N ARG A 75 -9.21 -27.37 -20.36
CA ARG A 75 -7.96 -26.93 -20.98
C ARG A 75 -6.66 -27.57 -20.43
N GLY A 76 -6.72 -28.53 -19.49
CA GLY A 76 -5.67 -29.55 -19.29
C GLY A 76 -4.20 -29.13 -19.05
N TYR A 77 -3.94 -27.95 -18.49
CA TYR A 77 -2.62 -27.29 -18.52
C TYR A 77 -1.45 -28.01 -17.82
N ARG A 78 -1.73 -28.83 -16.81
CA ARG A 78 -0.69 -29.46 -15.97
C ARG A 78 -0.25 -30.83 -16.52
N GLU A 79 1.00 -31.17 -16.24
CA GLU A 79 1.66 -32.38 -16.76
C GLU A 79 1.42 -33.65 -15.94
N HIS A 80 0.17 -33.89 -15.52
CA HIS A 80 -0.17 -34.99 -14.60
C HIS A 80 0.04 -36.40 -15.15
N ASN A 81 0.04 -36.59 -16.47
CA ASN A 81 0.38 -37.86 -17.08
C ASN A 81 1.90 -38.07 -17.13
N GLU A 82 2.66 -36.99 -17.22
CA GLU A 82 4.11 -36.98 -17.35
C GLU A 82 4.82 -36.99 -15.99
N VAL A 83 4.19 -36.47 -14.92
CA VAL A 83 4.79 -36.23 -13.58
C VAL A 83 5.64 -37.39 -13.05
N ASN A 84 5.19 -38.64 -13.20
CA ASN A 84 5.95 -39.82 -12.77
C ASN A 84 7.34 -39.88 -13.46
N ALA A 85 7.39 -39.65 -14.77
CA ALA A 85 8.62 -39.70 -15.56
C ALA A 85 9.52 -38.49 -15.29
N LEU A 86 8.93 -37.32 -14.99
CA LEU A 86 9.65 -36.10 -14.64
C LEU A 86 10.36 -36.28 -13.28
N ILE A 87 9.65 -36.80 -12.27
CA ILE A 87 10.25 -37.14 -10.97
C ILE A 87 11.40 -38.14 -11.15
N ASP A 88 11.19 -39.20 -11.94
CA ASP A 88 12.22 -40.22 -12.18
C ASP A 88 13.48 -39.63 -12.85
N ALA A 89 13.31 -38.69 -13.77
CA ALA A 89 14.43 -38.00 -14.42
C ALA A 89 15.24 -37.16 -13.41
N ALA A 90 14.56 -36.37 -12.58
CA ALA A 90 15.20 -35.55 -11.55
C ALA A 90 15.93 -36.41 -10.49
N LEU A 91 15.28 -37.47 -9.98
CA LEU A 91 15.88 -38.38 -8.99
C LEU A 91 17.08 -39.15 -9.56
N LYS A 92 17.00 -39.57 -10.84
CA LYS A 92 18.15 -40.18 -11.53
C LYS A 92 19.32 -39.20 -11.64
N LYS A 93 19.06 -37.92 -11.91
CA LYS A 93 20.12 -36.89 -11.89
C LYS A 93 20.71 -36.72 -10.51
N ALA A 94 19.90 -36.70 -9.45
CA ALA A 94 20.40 -36.61 -8.07
C ALA A 94 21.43 -37.72 -7.75
N VAL A 95 21.18 -38.95 -8.23
CA VAL A 95 22.14 -40.06 -8.12
C VAL A 95 23.41 -39.80 -8.95
N ALA A 96 23.27 -39.32 -10.19
CA ALA A 96 24.40 -39.02 -11.07
C ALA A 96 25.31 -37.90 -10.50
N GLU A 97 24.69 -36.86 -9.93
CA GLU A 97 25.35 -35.74 -9.26
C GLU A 97 25.85 -36.11 -7.86
N LYS A 98 25.55 -37.32 -7.36
CA LYS A 98 25.95 -37.80 -6.02
C LYS A 98 25.48 -36.86 -4.91
N SER A 99 24.22 -36.45 -5.00
CA SER A 99 23.59 -35.65 -3.95
C SER A 99 23.57 -36.41 -2.63
N ASP A 100 23.80 -35.68 -1.54
CA ASP A 100 23.66 -36.21 -0.19
C ASP A 100 22.19 -36.25 0.22
N TYR A 101 21.41 -35.25 -0.21
CA TYR A 101 19.98 -35.11 0.07
C TYR A 101 19.19 -34.64 -1.15
N VAL A 102 17.89 -34.94 -1.17
CA VAL A 102 16.89 -34.31 -2.05
C VAL A 102 15.94 -33.48 -1.18
N PHE A 103 15.78 -32.20 -1.50
CA PHE A 103 14.86 -31.29 -0.83
C PHE A 103 13.62 -31.09 -1.70
N ILE A 104 12.44 -31.12 -1.07
CA ILE A 104 11.16 -30.89 -1.73
C ILE A 104 10.34 -29.83 -0.96
N PRO A 105 10.43 -28.54 -1.36
CA PRO A 105 9.76 -27.42 -0.71
C PRO A 105 8.26 -27.31 -1.07
N GLY A 106 7.46 -28.30 -0.69
CA GLY A 106 6.00 -28.20 -0.75
C GLY A 106 5.35 -28.60 -2.06
N ASP A 107 4.01 -28.45 -2.06
CA ASP A 107 3.08 -28.81 -3.13
C ASP A 107 3.37 -30.19 -3.72
N LEU A 108 3.36 -31.15 -2.81
CA LEU A 108 3.72 -32.54 -3.09
C LEU A 108 2.67 -33.21 -3.98
N THR A 109 1.39 -32.91 -3.74
CA THR A 109 0.26 -33.44 -4.51
C THR A 109 -0.53 -32.34 -5.21
N PHE A 110 -1.47 -32.71 -6.07
CA PHE A 110 -2.23 -31.72 -6.85
C PHE A 110 -3.13 -30.85 -5.96
N ASN A 111 -3.98 -31.46 -5.12
CA ASN A 111 -4.87 -30.74 -4.21
C ASN A 111 -5.10 -31.52 -2.90
N GLY A 112 -4.04 -32.15 -2.37
CA GLY A 112 -4.06 -32.76 -1.04
C GLY A 112 -4.72 -34.13 -1.00
N GLU A 113 -4.86 -34.79 -2.15
CA GLU A 113 -5.46 -36.12 -2.25
C GLU A 113 -4.65 -37.15 -1.44
N LEU A 114 -5.30 -37.80 -0.48
CA LEU A 114 -4.64 -38.73 0.45
C LEU A 114 -3.93 -39.89 -0.25
N ALA A 115 -4.52 -40.38 -1.34
CA ALA A 115 -3.92 -41.44 -2.15
C ALA A 115 -2.68 -40.96 -2.92
N GLY A 116 -2.70 -39.70 -3.39
CA GLY A 116 -1.55 -39.02 -3.98
C GLY A 116 -0.36 -39.02 -3.02
N HIS A 117 -0.58 -38.56 -1.80
CA HIS A 117 0.46 -38.49 -0.77
C HIS A 117 1.03 -39.86 -0.43
N LYS A 118 0.18 -40.87 -0.22
CA LYS A 118 0.63 -42.25 0.07
C LYS A 118 1.49 -42.83 -1.06
N ALA A 119 1.08 -42.61 -2.31
CA ALA A 119 1.80 -43.13 -3.47
C ALA A 119 3.13 -42.42 -3.68
N LEU A 120 3.17 -41.09 -3.55
CA LEU A 120 4.39 -40.31 -3.65
C LEU A 120 5.38 -40.67 -2.54
N ALA A 121 4.92 -40.73 -1.28
CA ALA A 121 5.79 -41.12 -0.15
C ALA A 121 6.41 -42.50 -0.37
N ALA A 122 5.62 -43.50 -0.78
CA ALA A 122 6.13 -44.83 -1.08
C ALA A 122 7.17 -44.84 -2.21
N LYS A 123 7.00 -43.98 -3.23
CA LYS A 123 7.97 -43.83 -4.33
C LYS A 123 9.28 -43.22 -3.83
N LEU A 124 9.22 -42.17 -3.01
CA LEU A 124 10.39 -41.51 -2.45
C LEU A 124 11.15 -42.42 -1.46
N GLU A 125 10.44 -43.14 -0.59
CA GLU A 125 11.06 -44.13 0.32
C GLU A 125 11.75 -45.27 -0.46
N ALA A 126 11.15 -45.72 -1.57
CA ALA A 126 11.79 -46.70 -2.44
C ALA A 126 13.09 -46.16 -3.04
N PHE A 127 13.10 -44.90 -3.49
CA PHE A 127 14.29 -44.22 -3.97
C PHE A 127 15.37 -44.11 -2.89
N GLU A 128 15.03 -43.73 -1.64
CA GLU A 128 16.00 -43.67 -0.55
C GLU A 128 16.68 -45.03 -0.31
N LYS A 129 15.86 -46.09 -0.30
CA LYS A 129 16.34 -47.46 -0.09
C LYS A 129 17.26 -47.94 -1.20
N GLU A 130 17.00 -47.55 -2.44
CA GLU A 130 17.78 -47.96 -3.62
C GLU A 130 19.06 -47.14 -3.80
N SER A 131 19.00 -45.83 -3.56
CA SER A 131 20.09 -44.90 -3.82
C SER A 131 20.98 -44.63 -2.60
N GLY A 132 20.42 -44.73 -1.39
CA GLY A 132 21.03 -44.28 -0.14
C GLY A 132 21.00 -42.75 0.06
N ILE A 133 20.33 -42.00 -0.83
CA ILE A 133 20.16 -40.55 -0.74
C ILE A 133 18.91 -40.27 0.09
N GLN A 134 18.99 -39.37 1.07
CA GLN A 134 17.85 -39.03 1.93
C GLN A 134 16.98 -37.94 1.31
N VAL A 135 15.66 -38.09 1.40
CA VAL A 135 14.67 -37.14 0.88
C VAL A 135 14.02 -36.42 2.06
N ILE A 136 13.98 -35.09 2.01
CA ILE A 136 13.37 -34.25 3.05
C ILE A 136 12.27 -33.43 2.40
N VAL A 137 11.06 -33.50 2.95
CA VAL A 137 9.89 -32.80 2.42
C VAL A 137 9.30 -31.85 3.45
N VAL A 138 8.63 -30.80 2.95
CA VAL A 138 7.66 -30.00 3.68
C VAL A 138 6.36 -29.95 2.88
N ASN A 139 5.25 -29.61 3.53
CA ASN A 139 3.97 -29.40 2.86
C ASN A 139 3.94 -28.05 2.12
N GLY A 140 3.15 -27.97 1.06
CA GLY A 140 2.70 -26.71 0.45
C GLY A 140 1.21 -26.42 0.71
N ASN A 141 0.72 -25.30 0.18
CA ASN A 141 -0.66 -24.88 0.42
C ASN A 141 -1.67 -25.83 -0.25
N HIS A 142 -1.27 -26.60 -1.26
CA HIS A 142 -2.14 -27.59 -1.89
C HIS A 142 -2.35 -28.86 -1.06
N ASP A 143 -1.48 -29.15 -0.09
CA ASP A 143 -1.38 -30.49 0.51
C ASP A 143 -2.35 -30.72 1.68
N ILE A 144 -2.63 -29.70 2.51
CA ILE A 144 -3.30 -29.88 3.80
C ILE A 144 -4.68 -29.23 3.82
N ASN A 145 -5.71 -29.97 4.24
CA ASN A 145 -7.09 -29.49 4.34
C ASN A 145 -7.61 -28.79 3.06
N ASN A 146 -7.13 -29.25 1.90
CA ASN A 146 -7.55 -28.73 0.62
C ASN A 146 -8.79 -29.50 0.11
N TYR A 147 -9.97 -28.91 0.30
CA TYR A 147 -11.25 -29.53 -0.09
C TYR A 147 -11.54 -29.47 -1.60
N ASN A 148 -10.59 -28.96 -2.40
CA ASN A 148 -10.67 -28.99 -3.86
C ASN A 148 -10.13 -30.30 -4.46
N GLY A 149 -9.61 -31.22 -3.65
CA GLY A 149 -9.09 -32.51 -4.10
C GLY A 149 -10.10 -33.35 -4.89
N VAL A 150 -9.65 -33.95 -5.99
CA VAL A 150 -10.50 -34.68 -6.94
C VAL A 150 -9.99 -36.07 -7.30
N THR A 151 -10.91 -36.95 -7.68
CA THR A 151 -10.61 -38.28 -8.22
C THR A 151 -11.46 -38.57 -9.45
N PHE A 152 -10.91 -39.39 -10.35
CA PHE A 152 -11.52 -39.82 -11.62
C PHE A 152 -11.61 -41.35 -11.72
N LYS A 153 -11.50 -42.07 -10.61
CA LYS A 153 -11.54 -43.55 -10.55
C LYS A 153 -12.68 -44.17 -11.34
N ASN A 154 -13.83 -43.50 -11.36
CA ASN A 154 -15.06 -43.99 -11.98
C ASN A 154 -15.33 -43.37 -13.36
N GLY A 155 -14.33 -42.73 -13.99
CA GLY A 155 -14.49 -42.05 -15.28
C GLY A 155 -15.27 -40.73 -15.22
N VAL A 156 -15.54 -40.24 -14.00
CA VAL A 156 -16.21 -38.96 -13.74
C VAL A 156 -15.52 -38.25 -12.57
N LYS A 157 -15.62 -36.92 -12.51
CA LYS A 157 -15.09 -36.11 -11.40
C LYS A 157 -15.86 -36.41 -10.11
N GLU A 158 -15.13 -36.83 -9.09
CA GLU A 158 -15.63 -37.01 -7.73
C GLU A 158 -14.69 -36.31 -6.74
N SER A 159 -15.18 -35.98 -5.54
CA SER A 159 -14.32 -35.46 -4.47
C SER A 159 -13.39 -36.56 -3.96
N ALA A 160 -12.11 -36.23 -3.82
CA ALA A 160 -11.13 -37.13 -3.21
C ALA A 160 -11.20 -37.10 -1.68
N GLU A 161 -10.60 -38.11 -1.05
CA GLU A 161 -10.28 -38.05 0.37
C GLU A 161 -9.11 -37.08 0.58
N ILE A 162 -9.31 -36.10 1.46
CA ILE A 162 -8.33 -35.03 1.71
C ILE A 162 -7.37 -35.38 2.85
N THR A 163 -6.20 -34.75 2.85
CA THR A 163 -5.15 -35.00 3.85
C THR A 163 -5.23 -34.00 4.99
N THR A 164 -5.28 -34.52 6.22
CA THR A 164 -5.16 -33.75 7.46
C THR A 164 -3.69 -33.57 7.83
N PRO A 165 -3.31 -32.57 8.65
CA PRO A 165 -1.92 -32.42 9.09
C PRO A 165 -1.42 -33.67 9.84
N GLU A 166 -2.28 -34.36 10.60
CA GLU A 166 -1.89 -35.61 11.27
C GLU A 166 -1.61 -36.74 10.27
N ALA A 167 -2.44 -36.87 9.23
CA ALA A 167 -2.24 -37.87 8.19
C ALA A 167 -0.95 -37.60 7.40
N PHE A 168 -0.70 -36.33 7.04
CA PHE A 168 0.54 -35.93 6.37
C PHE A 168 1.77 -36.32 7.20
N ARG A 169 1.77 -35.96 8.49
CA ARG A 169 2.86 -36.28 9.43
C ARG A 169 3.16 -37.78 9.47
N GLU A 170 2.12 -38.62 9.50
CA GLU A 170 2.30 -40.08 9.53
C GLU A 170 2.78 -40.64 8.19
N ILE A 171 2.30 -40.10 7.06
CA ILE A 171 2.68 -40.55 5.71
C ILE A 171 4.14 -40.23 5.42
N TYR A 172 4.62 -39.03 5.77
CA TYR A 172 5.97 -38.57 5.46
C TYR A 172 6.97 -38.73 6.62
N LYS A 173 6.63 -39.50 7.65
CA LYS A 173 7.46 -39.64 8.86
C LYS A 173 8.89 -40.16 8.61
N ASN A 174 9.11 -40.89 7.51
CA ASN A 174 10.42 -41.43 7.13
C ASN A 174 11.11 -40.60 6.02
N LEU A 175 10.58 -39.42 5.67
CA LEU A 175 11.11 -38.57 4.62
C LEU A 175 11.61 -37.26 5.25
N GLY A 176 12.64 -37.42 6.08
CA GLY A 176 13.36 -36.36 6.78
C GLY A 176 13.00 -36.23 8.26
N ARG A 177 11.73 -36.49 8.63
CA ARG A 177 11.26 -36.36 10.02
C ARG A 177 11.86 -37.41 10.97
N ASP A 178 12.27 -38.55 10.44
CA ASP A 178 12.99 -39.62 11.13
C ASP A 178 14.45 -39.27 11.45
N LEU A 179 15.00 -38.22 10.83
CA LEU A 179 16.34 -37.70 11.11
C LEU A 179 16.38 -36.79 12.35
N VAL A 180 15.22 -36.47 12.92
CA VAL A 180 15.11 -35.68 14.16
C VAL A 180 15.75 -36.45 15.32
N THR A 181 16.76 -35.85 15.95
CA THR A 181 17.47 -36.48 17.07
C THR A 181 16.93 -36.12 18.45
N ASP A 182 16.21 -35.00 18.57
CA ASP A 182 15.63 -34.52 19.82
C ASP A 182 14.19 -34.04 19.62
N GLU A 183 13.23 -34.95 19.76
CA GLU A 183 11.79 -34.72 19.60
C GLU A 183 11.23 -33.51 20.37
N LYS A 184 11.82 -33.16 21.52
CA LYS A 184 11.28 -32.08 22.36
C LYS A 184 11.74 -30.71 21.90
N GLU A 185 12.94 -30.63 21.36
CA GLU A 185 13.59 -29.37 21.01
C GLU A 185 13.52 -29.12 19.50
N ASP A 186 13.68 -30.16 18.69
CA ASP A 186 13.85 -30.08 17.24
C ASP A 186 12.52 -30.24 16.47
N VAL A 187 11.37 -30.28 17.16
CA VAL A 187 10.04 -30.34 16.54
C VAL A 187 9.19 -29.21 17.10
N PHE A 188 8.57 -28.43 16.22
CA PHE A 188 7.65 -27.39 16.66
C PHE A 188 6.30 -28.00 17.04
N THR A 189 5.77 -27.62 18.20
CA THR A 189 4.40 -27.93 18.61
C THR A 189 3.75 -26.64 19.05
N PRO A 190 2.71 -26.15 18.33
CA PRO A 190 2.05 -24.90 18.71
C PRO A 190 1.32 -25.06 20.05
N SER A 191 1.24 -23.97 20.82
CA SER A 191 0.55 -23.97 22.11
C SER A 191 -0.97 -24.19 21.97
N SER A 192 -1.53 -23.78 20.83
CA SER A 192 -2.92 -23.95 20.43
C SER A 192 -3.03 -24.00 18.91
N GLY A 193 -4.10 -24.61 18.39
CA GLY A 193 -4.29 -24.73 16.95
C GLY A 193 -3.36 -25.76 16.29
N LYS A 194 -3.11 -25.60 14.99
CA LYS A 194 -2.28 -26.54 14.21
C LYS A 194 -1.30 -25.86 13.25
N ALA A 195 -1.29 -24.53 13.18
CA ALA A 195 -0.43 -23.81 12.25
C ALA A 195 1.04 -24.11 12.54
N GLY A 196 1.82 -24.39 11.49
CA GLY A 196 3.24 -24.69 11.58
C GLY A 196 3.57 -26.05 12.20
N SER A 197 2.59 -26.86 12.60
CA SER A 197 2.80 -28.09 13.39
C SER A 197 3.51 -29.23 12.62
N LEU A 198 3.82 -29.02 11.35
CA LEU A 198 4.65 -29.90 10.53
C LEU A 198 6.12 -29.46 10.48
N SER A 199 6.51 -28.39 11.19
CA SER A 199 7.89 -27.90 11.22
C SER A 199 8.81 -28.73 12.12
N PHE A 200 10.04 -28.95 11.67
CA PHE A 200 11.08 -29.67 12.41
C PHE A 200 12.48 -29.25 11.96
N ALA A 201 13.51 -29.58 12.75
CA ALA A 201 14.90 -29.28 12.46
C ALA A 201 15.75 -30.55 12.48
N VAL A 202 16.70 -30.65 11.55
CA VAL A 202 17.59 -31.82 11.44
C VAL A 202 19.04 -31.39 11.25
N ARG A 203 19.96 -32.26 11.67
CA ARG A 203 21.38 -32.11 11.38
C ARG A 203 21.72 -32.81 10.08
N LEU A 204 22.42 -32.11 9.21
CA LEU A 204 22.90 -32.65 7.94
C LEU A 204 24.41 -32.92 7.99
N LYS A 205 24.89 -33.62 6.98
CA LYS A 205 26.32 -33.86 6.74
C LYS A 205 27.07 -32.53 6.59
N GLY A 206 28.30 -32.44 7.10
CA GLY A 206 29.18 -31.28 6.91
C GLY A 206 28.97 -30.14 7.90
N GLY A 207 28.29 -30.40 9.03
CA GLY A 207 28.03 -29.39 10.05
C GLY A 207 26.98 -28.37 9.61
N TYR A 208 25.91 -28.82 8.95
CA TYR A 208 24.76 -27.97 8.62
C TYR A 208 23.55 -28.38 9.45
N ARG A 209 22.66 -27.42 9.70
CA ARG A 209 21.36 -27.62 10.31
C ARG A 209 20.30 -27.12 9.35
N LEU A 210 19.35 -27.99 9.00
CA LEU A 210 18.19 -27.63 8.19
C LEU A 210 17.00 -27.36 9.11
N LEU A 211 16.36 -26.21 8.92
CA LEU A 211 15.05 -25.90 9.48
C LEU A 211 14.01 -26.12 8.38
N VAL A 212 13.13 -27.09 8.60
CA VAL A 212 11.98 -27.36 7.74
C VAL A 212 10.78 -26.63 8.34
N LEU A 213 10.31 -25.61 7.64
CA LEU A 213 9.32 -24.64 8.14
C LEU A 213 8.01 -24.81 7.37
N ASP A 214 6.98 -25.28 8.08
CA ASP A 214 5.61 -25.32 7.59
C ASP A 214 5.03 -23.90 7.61
N SER A 215 5.06 -23.26 6.45
CA SER A 215 4.55 -21.90 6.24
C SER A 215 3.08 -21.84 5.83
N CYS A 216 2.38 -22.96 5.73
CA CYS A 216 1.04 -23.01 5.13
C CYS A 216 -0.07 -22.62 6.10
N LYS A 217 -1.11 -21.99 5.57
CA LYS A 217 -2.34 -21.67 6.29
C LYS A 217 -3.42 -22.69 5.97
N TYR A 218 -3.65 -23.63 6.88
CA TYR A 218 -4.67 -24.68 6.73
C TYR A 218 -5.52 -24.92 7.98
N SER A 219 -5.33 -24.10 9.03
CA SER A 219 -5.98 -24.24 10.32
C SER A 219 -6.53 -22.90 10.82
N ALA A 220 -7.61 -22.98 11.62
CA ALA A 220 -8.36 -21.81 12.09
C ALA A 220 -7.54 -20.75 12.86
N ASP A 221 -6.40 -21.12 13.43
CA ASP A 221 -5.47 -20.23 14.13
C ASP A 221 -4.59 -19.38 13.19
N ALA A 222 -4.54 -19.70 11.89
CA ALA A 222 -3.78 -18.93 10.89
C ALA A 222 -4.62 -18.42 9.72
N THR A 223 -5.75 -19.07 9.39
CA THR A 223 -6.59 -18.67 8.24
C THR A 223 -7.38 -17.40 8.51
N ALA A 224 -7.54 -16.57 7.49
CA ALA A 224 -8.24 -15.28 7.62
C ALA A 224 -9.70 -15.43 8.08
N LYS A 225 -10.35 -16.56 7.78
CA LYS A 225 -11.74 -16.84 8.16
C LYS A 225 -11.88 -17.65 9.46
N GLY A 226 -10.79 -18.06 10.09
CA GLY A 226 -10.83 -18.86 11.32
C GLY A 226 -11.41 -20.26 11.12
N ASN A 227 -11.20 -20.88 9.95
CA ASN A 227 -11.67 -22.22 9.62
C ASN A 227 -10.50 -23.14 9.21
N ASP A 228 -10.67 -24.45 9.37
CA ASP A 228 -9.67 -25.44 8.95
C ASP A 228 -9.79 -25.73 7.44
N VAL A 229 -9.25 -24.84 6.62
CA VAL A 229 -9.23 -24.89 5.15
C VAL A 229 -7.93 -24.29 4.63
N GLN A 230 -7.43 -24.79 3.49
CA GLN A 230 -6.26 -24.19 2.83
C GLN A 230 -6.51 -22.74 2.38
N GLU A 231 -5.49 -21.89 2.52
CA GLU A 231 -5.37 -20.59 1.87
C GLU A 231 -4.05 -20.54 1.09
N THR A 232 -4.04 -19.84 -0.05
CA THR A 232 -2.85 -19.67 -0.89
C THR A 232 -1.70 -18.96 -0.17
N SER A 233 -2.00 -18.00 0.71
CA SER A 233 -0.97 -17.21 1.41
C SER A 233 -0.26 -17.98 2.52
N GLY A 234 1.04 -17.70 2.70
CA GLY A 234 1.87 -18.30 3.74
C GLY A 234 2.11 -17.40 4.96
N CYS A 235 2.43 -18.00 6.12
CA CYS A 235 2.88 -17.27 7.30
C CYS A 235 3.80 -18.10 8.18
N LEU A 236 4.67 -17.42 8.93
CA LEU A 236 5.34 -17.98 10.10
C LEU A 236 4.72 -17.36 11.35
N THR A 237 3.95 -18.14 12.10
CA THR A 237 3.28 -17.63 13.32
C THR A 237 4.32 -17.12 14.33
N PRO A 238 3.96 -16.19 15.24
CA PRO A 238 4.90 -15.68 16.23
C PRO A 238 5.60 -16.79 17.06
N GLU A 239 4.88 -17.85 17.43
CA GLU A 239 5.45 -19.00 18.15
C GLU A 239 6.41 -19.82 17.28
N LEU A 240 6.06 -20.05 16.01
CA LEU A 240 6.94 -20.76 15.07
C LEU A 240 8.22 -19.97 14.82
N MET A 241 8.11 -18.64 14.69
CA MET A 241 9.27 -17.75 14.58
C MET A 241 10.16 -17.82 15.80
N GLU A 242 9.60 -17.76 17.01
CA GLU A 242 10.39 -17.89 18.24
C GLU A 242 11.13 -19.24 18.29
N TRP A 243 10.46 -20.33 17.89
CA TRP A 243 11.09 -21.64 17.79
C TRP A 243 12.20 -21.68 16.75
N ALA A 244 12.00 -21.13 15.55
CA ALA A 244 13.00 -21.08 14.49
C ALA A 244 14.26 -20.31 14.95
N LEU A 245 14.09 -19.17 15.62
CA LEU A 245 15.20 -18.40 16.19
C LEU A 245 15.98 -19.18 17.25
N LYS A 246 15.29 -19.97 18.09
CA LYS A 246 15.95 -20.89 19.05
C LYS A 246 16.74 -22.00 18.33
N GLN A 247 16.26 -22.49 17.19
CA GLN A 247 17.01 -23.46 16.39
C GLN A 247 18.28 -22.85 15.79
N CYS A 248 18.21 -21.60 15.32
CA CYS A 248 19.39 -20.87 14.86
C CYS A 248 20.41 -20.66 16.01
N GLU A 249 19.94 -20.30 17.21
CA GLU A 249 20.80 -20.18 18.39
C GLU A 249 21.47 -21.53 18.76
N LYS A 250 20.70 -22.63 18.67
CA LYS A 250 21.19 -23.99 18.90
C LYS A 250 22.26 -24.38 17.87
N ALA A 251 22.03 -24.06 16.59
CA ALA A 251 23.00 -24.30 15.52
C ALA A 251 24.31 -23.57 15.80
N LYS A 252 24.23 -22.28 16.12
CA LYS A 252 25.38 -21.45 16.47
C LYS A 252 26.18 -22.01 17.64
N LYS A 253 25.51 -22.48 18.70
CA LYS A 253 26.15 -23.15 19.85
C LYS A 253 26.90 -24.43 19.47
N ASN A 254 26.40 -25.16 18.46
CA ASN A 254 27.00 -26.41 17.96
C ASN A 254 28.03 -26.19 16.85
N GLY A 255 28.21 -24.96 16.35
CA GLY A 255 29.06 -24.66 15.21
C GLY A 255 28.47 -25.11 13.86
N GLU A 256 27.14 -25.24 13.78
CA GLU A 256 26.40 -25.64 12.57
C GLU A 256 26.06 -24.42 11.70
N THR A 257 26.14 -24.56 10.38
CA THR A 257 25.62 -23.57 9.40
C THR A 257 24.12 -23.81 9.17
N VAL A 258 23.29 -22.77 9.29
CA VAL A 258 21.83 -22.89 9.17
C VAL A 258 21.37 -22.74 7.72
N ILE A 259 20.48 -23.64 7.29
CA ILE A 259 19.74 -23.58 6.03
C ILE A 259 18.24 -23.66 6.36
N GLY A 260 17.40 -22.89 5.68
CA GLY A 260 15.95 -22.98 5.77
C GLY A 260 15.32 -23.68 4.57
N MET A 261 14.14 -24.26 4.75
CA MET A 261 13.30 -24.78 3.66
C MET A 261 11.84 -24.57 4.03
N ALA A 262 11.08 -23.92 3.15
CA ALA A 262 9.64 -23.71 3.26
C ALA A 262 9.02 -23.72 1.86
N HIS A 263 7.70 -23.71 1.77
CA HIS A 263 7.03 -23.66 0.46
C HIS A 263 6.99 -22.23 -0.13
N HIS A 264 6.53 -21.27 0.67
CA HIS A 264 6.44 -19.84 0.31
C HIS A 264 7.79 -19.14 0.36
N ASN A 265 7.93 -18.08 -0.45
CA ASN A 265 9.15 -17.29 -0.59
C ASN A 265 9.44 -16.47 0.67
N PHE A 266 10.71 -16.48 1.08
CA PHE A 266 11.25 -15.67 2.18
C PHE A 266 11.58 -14.24 1.72
N VAL A 267 11.98 -14.10 0.47
CA VAL A 267 12.33 -12.83 -0.17
C VAL A 267 11.51 -12.69 -1.45
N PRO A 268 10.95 -11.50 -1.75
CA PRO A 268 10.37 -11.23 -3.06
C PRO A 268 11.39 -11.44 -4.19
N HIS A 269 11.03 -12.29 -5.15
CA HIS A 269 11.69 -12.62 -6.41
C HIS A 269 11.32 -11.65 -7.54
N MET A 270 10.40 -10.72 -7.31
CA MET A 270 10.15 -9.60 -8.22
C MET A 270 9.74 -8.34 -7.44
N THR A 271 9.98 -7.16 -8.03
CA THR A 271 9.76 -5.84 -7.39
C THR A 271 8.31 -5.59 -6.96
N ILE A 272 7.33 -6.27 -7.57
CA ILE A 272 5.91 -6.17 -7.24
C ILE A 272 5.35 -7.42 -6.53
N GLU A 273 6.18 -8.41 -6.18
CA GLU A 273 5.67 -9.69 -5.65
C GLU A 273 4.91 -9.48 -4.35
N ASP A 274 5.50 -8.78 -3.40
CA ASP A 274 4.87 -8.51 -2.12
C ASP A 274 3.68 -7.54 -2.24
N GLU A 275 3.56 -6.80 -3.34
CA GLU A 275 2.45 -5.88 -3.59
C GLU A 275 1.24 -6.55 -4.26
N LEU A 276 1.48 -7.43 -5.25
CA LEU A 276 0.44 -8.01 -6.13
C LEU A 276 0.32 -9.52 -6.01
N PHE A 277 1.44 -10.20 -5.81
CA PHE A 277 1.56 -11.64 -5.64
C PHE A 277 1.85 -11.99 -4.16
N TYR A 278 1.33 -11.18 -3.22
CA TYR A 278 1.68 -11.29 -1.81
C TYR A 278 1.30 -12.64 -1.17
N ALA A 279 0.42 -13.42 -1.81
CA ALA A 279 0.12 -14.77 -1.37
C ALA A 279 1.31 -15.73 -1.57
N PHE A 280 2.28 -15.37 -2.43
CA PHE A 280 3.41 -16.21 -2.78
C PHE A 280 4.62 -16.03 -1.85
N VAL A 281 4.65 -14.90 -1.15
CA VAL A 281 5.64 -14.53 -0.15
C VAL A 281 5.05 -14.68 1.26
N LEU A 282 5.91 -14.91 2.26
CA LEU A 282 5.50 -14.99 3.66
C LEU A 282 4.79 -13.70 4.14
N ASP A 283 3.74 -13.84 4.96
CA ASP A 283 3.20 -12.71 5.72
C ASP A 283 4.31 -12.03 6.56
N ASP A 284 4.36 -10.69 6.50
CA ASP A 284 5.39 -9.86 7.16
C ASP A 284 6.82 -10.27 6.77
N TRP A 285 7.03 -10.67 5.50
CA TRP A 285 8.27 -11.28 5.01
C TRP A 285 9.53 -10.56 5.47
N MET A 286 9.55 -9.22 5.41
CA MET A 286 10.73 -8.43 5.74
C MET A 286 11.14 -8.63 7.20
N GLU A 287 10.20 -8.54 8.14
CA GLU A 287 10.46 -8.79 9.55
C GLU A 287 10.88 -10.24 9.84
N ARG A 288 10.30 -11.22 9.14
CA ARG A 288 10.64 -12.64 9.33
C ARG A 288 12.04 -12.94 8.82
N THR A 289 12.30 -12.56 7.58
CA THR A 289 13.57 -12.79 6.88
C THR A 289 14.72 -12.10 7.56
N GLU A 290 14.57 -10.84 7.97
CA GLU A 290 15.63 -10.12 8.66
C GLU A 290 15.97 -10.72 10.02
N ALA A 291 14.96 -11.19 10.76
CA ALA A 291 15.18 -11.86 12.04
C ALA A 291 15.90 -13.21 11.87
N LEU A 292 15.59 -13.97 10.82
CA LEU A 292 16.27 -15.23 10.51
C LEU A 292 17.71 -14.99 10.04
N ALA A 293 17.93 -13.96 9.21
CA ALA A 293 19.26 -13.53 8.77
C ALA A 293 20.14 -13.11 9.96
N ASP A 294 19.61 -12.28 10.87
CA ASP A 294 20.29 -11.88 12.12
C ASP A 294 20.63 -13.09 13.03
N ALA A 295 19.83 -14.15 12.95
CA ALA A 295 20.06 -15.37 13.71
C ALA A 295 21.11 -16.31 13.06
N GLY A 296 21.58 -16.00 11.85
CA GLY A 296 22.62 -16.75 11.13
C GLY A 296 22.10 -17.70 10.05
N MET A 297 20.87 -17.52 9.58
CA MET A 297 20.32 -18.25 8.42
C MET A 297 20.51 -17.43 7.16
N HIS A 298 21.35 -17.91 6.24
CA HIS A 298 21.75 -17.15 5.05
C HIS A 298 21.29 -17.78 3.73
N PHE A 299 20.75 -18.99 3.75
CA PHE A 299 20.29 -19.69 2.55
C PHE A 299 18.98 -20.41 2.83
N THR A 300 17.99 -20.22 1.96
CA THR A 300 16.68 -20.87 2.02
C THR A 300 16.31 -21.52 0.69
N PHE A 301 15.37 -22.46 0.74
CA PHE A 301 14.78 -23.11 -0.43
C PHE A 301 13.26 -22.93 -0.40
N SER A 302 12.69 -22.52 -1.54
CA SER A 302 11.26 -22.27 -1.79
C SER A 302 10.82 -22.77 -3.17
N GLY A 303 9.54 -22.63 -3.53
CA GLY A 303 9.07 -23.00 -4.88
C GLY A 303 7.71 -22.49 -5.36
N HIS A 304 6.94 -21.78 -4.52
CA HIS A 304 5.52 -21.49 -4.78
C HIS A 304 5.23 -20.59 -6.01
N LEU A 305 6.18 -19.76 -6.49
CA LEU A 305 6.01 -18.91 -7.69
C LEU A 305 6.28 -19.71 -9.00
N HIS A 306 6.82 -20.92 -8.89
CA HIS A 306 7.15 -21.82 -10.00
C HIS A 306 8.22 -21.24 -10.93
N THR A 307 9.12 -20.39 -10.43
CA THR A 307 10.24 -19.83 -11.21
C THR A 307 11.57 -20.43 -10.77
N PRO A 308 12.55 -20.60 -11.67
CA PRO A 308 13.89 -21.03 -11.31
C PRO A 308 14.74 -19.80 -10.96
N ASP A 309 14.35 -19.05 -9.92
CA ASP A 309 14.87 -17.73 -9.58
C ASP A 309 15.64 -17.71 -8.24
N ILE A 310 16.44 -16.67 -7.97
CA ILE A 310 17.14 -16.46 -6.70
C ILE A 310 16.92 -15.02 -6.27
N ALA A 311 16.55 -14.78 -5.02
CA ALA A 311 16.44 -13.43 -4.47
C ALA A 311 17.34 -13.25 -3.26
N ALA A 312 17.74 -12.01 -2.97
CA ALA A 312 18.54 -11.70 -1.79
C ALA A 312 17.97 -10.54 -0.99
N HIS A 313 18.03 -10.62 0.34
CA HIS A 313 17.70 -9.49 1.21
C HIS A 313 18.78 -9.28 2.25
N THR A 314 19.29 -8.05 2.32
CA THR A 314 20.29 -7.64 3.32
C THR A 314 19.63 -6.80 4.38
N ASN A 315 19.76 -7.19 5.65
CA ASN A 315 19.17 -6.49 6.79
C ASN A 315 20.05 -5.32 7.30
N ASP A 316 19.63 -4.66 8.38
CA ASP A 316 20.33 -3.46 8.88
C ASP A 316 21.68 -3.75 9.55
N ASN A 317 21.94 -4.99 9.94
CA ASN A 317 23.24 -5.41 10.47
C ASN A 317 24.19 -5.87 9.36
N GLY A 318 23.74 -5.85 8.10
CA GLY A 318 24.50 -6.31 6.95
C GLY A 318 24.36 -7.81 6.68
N GLU A 319 23.53 -8.53 7.44
CA GLU A 319 23.31 -9.95 7.22
C GLU A 319 22.43 -10.16 5.99
N THR A 320 22.87 -11.01 5.07
CA THR A 320 22.14 -11.34 3.85
C THR A 320 21.52 -12.72 3.94
N LEU A 321 20.26 -12.84 3.51
CA LEU A 321 19.58 -14.11 3.26
C LEU A 321 19.32 -14.24 1.77
N TYR A 322 19.74 -15.37 1.20
CA TYR A 322 19.47 -15.75 -0.19
C TYR A 322 18.35 -16.79 -0.23
N ASP A 323 17.28 -16.50 -0.97
CA ASP A 323 16.20 -17.44 -1.22
C ASP A 323 16.41 -18.12 -2.58
N ILE A 324 16.47 -19.45 -2.58
CA ILE A 324 16.76 -20.27 -3.76
C ILE A 324 15.46 -20.95 -4.17
N GLU A 325 14.69 -20.25 -5.00
CA GLU A 325 13.44 -20.77 -5.52
C GLU A 325 13.70 -21.87 -6.57
N THR A 326 12.90 -22.93 -6.57
CA THR A 326 12.94 -23.94 -7.61
C THR A 326 11.57 -24.06 -8.26
N THR A 327 11.53 -23.94 -9.59
CA THR A 327 10.30 -24.11 -10.37
C THR A 327 9.63 -25.48 -10.17
N SER A 328 8.36 -25.56 -10.54
CA SER A 328 7.60 -26.81 -10.59
C SER A 328 8.15 -27.77 -11.63
N LEU A 329 8.18 -29.06 -11.27
CA LEU A 329 8.45 -30.12 -12.23
C LEU A 329 7.33 -30.34 -13.24
N THR A 330 6.11 -29.88 -12.99
CA THR A 330 4.92 -30.22 -13.79
C THR A 330 4.31 -29.05 -14.56
N ALA A 331 5.06 -27.96 -14.64
CA ALA A 331 4.78 -26.81 -15.48
C ALA A 331 6.08 -26.28 -16.09
N PHE A 332 5.94 -25.51 -17.18
CA PHE A 332 7.05 -24.81 -17.80
C PHE A 332 7.80 -23.96 -16.76
N PRO A 333 9.15 -23.98 -16.70
CA PRO A 333 10.09 -24.61 -17.64
C PRO A 333 10.58 -26.03 -17.26
N ASN A 334 9.99 -26.70 -16.27
CA ASN A 334 10.38 -28.03 -15.80
C ASN A 334 11.88 -28.14 -15.48
N LYS A 335 12.35 -27.35 -14.52
CA LYS A 335 13.74 -27.42 -14.05
C LYS A 335 13.82 -27.92 -12.61
N PHE A 336 14.99 -28.40 -12.24
CA PHE A 336 15.36 -28.67 -10.86
C PHE A 336 16.79 -28.19 -10.62
N ARG A 337 17.21 -28.09 -9.36
CA ARG A 337 18.52 -27.50 -9.00
C ARG A 337 19.41 -28.49 -8.28
N THR A 338 20.69 -28.49 -8.59
CA THR A 338 21.74 -29.08 -7.74
C THR A 338 22.48 -27.94 -7.06
N VAL A 339 22.54 -27.99 -5.73
CA VAL A 339 23.19 -26.98 -4.89
C VAL A 339 24.33 -27.62 -4.11
N THR A 340 25.53 -27.08 -4.24
CA THR A 340 26.70 -27.51 -3.45
C THR A 340 27.12 -26.42 -2.49
N PHE A 341 27.00 -26.69 -1.19
CA PHE A 341 27.50 -25.85 -0.12
C PHE A 341 28.91 -26.26 0.31
N ASP A 342 29.73 -25.26 0.66
CA ASP A 342 31.04 -25.42 1.28
C ASP A 342 31.21 -24.39 2.41
N ASN A 343 31.28 -24.88 3.65
CA ASN A 343 31.49 -24.09 4.86
C ASN A 343 32.85 -24.40 5.51
N THR A 344 33.79 -25.01 4.79
CA THR A 344 35.10 -25.43 5.32
C THR A 344 35.96 -24.26 5.78
N THR A 345 35.66 -23.04 5.32
CA THR A 345 36.28 -21.80 5.79
C THR A 345 35.42 -21.18 6.88
N ASP A 346 36.00 -20.94 8.06
CA ASP A 346 35.26 -20.36 9.18
C ASP A 346 34.63 -19.01 8.84
N GLY A 347 33.35 -18.85 9.15
CA GLY A 347 32.57 -17.63 8.89
C GLY A 347 32.11 -17.46 7.44
N LYS A 348 32.56 -18.34 6.53
CA LYS A 348 32.25 -18.25 5.10
C LYS A 348 31.50 -19.48 4.63
N THR A 349 30.46 -19.26 3.82
CA THR A 349 29.73 -20.34 3.14
C THR A 349 29.62 -20.00 1.66
N VAL A 350 30.13 -20.89 0.81
CA VAL A 350 29.95 -20.82 -0.65
C VAL A 350 28.81 -21.74 -1.03
N CYS A 351 27.88 -21.25 -1.83
CA CYS A 351 26.74 -21.98 -2.35
C CYS A 351 26.78 -21.92 -3.89
N ASP A 352 27.07 -23.06 -4.53
CA ASP A 352 27.11 -23.21 -5.98
C ASP A 352 25.80 -23.83 -6.47
N VAL A 353 24.96 -23.03 -7.12
CA VAL A 353 23.63 -23.39 -7.61
C VAL A 353 23.71 -23.67 -9.10
N LYS A 354 23.23 -24.84 -9.51
CA LYS A 354 23.15 -25.27 -10.92
C LYS A 354 21.73 -25.73 -11.25
N SER A 355 21.09 -25.07 -12.19
CA SER A 355 19.78 -25.46 -12.71
C SER A 355 19.93 -26.44 -13.87
N HIS A 356 19.07 -27.45 -13.89
CA HIS A 356 19.05 -28.51 -14.89
C HIS A 356 17.69 -28.55 -15.58
N ASP A 357 17.68 -28.62 -16.91
CA ASP A 357 16.48 -28.98 -17.65
C ASP A 357 16.14 -30.46 -17.34
N ILE A 358 14.85 -30.78 -17.19
CA ILE A 358 14.40 -32.11 -16.78
C ILE A 358 14.88 -33.25 -17.69
N ASP A 359 15.14 -32.93 -18.96
CA ASP A 359 15.55 -33.87 -19.99
C ASP A 359 17.03 -33.71 -20.41
N GLU A 360 17.88 -33.04 -19.63
CA GLU A 360 19.31 -32.84 -19.96
C GLU A 360 20.04 -34.16 -20.31
N ASP A 361 19.72 -35.26 -19.61
CA ASP A 361 20.39 -36.56 -19.76
C ASP A 361 19.68 -37.53 -20.73
N GLY A 362 18.57 -37.12 -21.34
CA GLY A 362 17.81 -37.93 -22.29
C GLY A 362 16.32 -37.59 -22.34
N PRO A 363 15.60 -38.03 -23.39
CA PRO A 363 14.21 -37.64 -23.61
C PRO A 363 13.29 -38.20 -22.53
N ILE A 364 12.21 -37.46 -22.24
CA ILE A 364 11.16 -37.91 -21.31
C ILE A 364 10.35 -39.04 -21.97
N VAL A 365 10.28 -40.18 -21.28
CA VAL A 365 9.49 -41.34 -21.71
C VAL A 365 8.44 -41.64 -20.67
N VAL A 366 7.16 -41.47 -21.03
CA VAL A 366 6.02 -41.76 -20.18
C VAL A 366 5.48 -43.15 -20.50
N ASN A 367 5.35 -43.99 -19.49
CA ASN A 367 4.73 -45.30 -19.59
C ASN A 367 3.31 -45.23 -19.01
N PHE A 368 2.31 -45.55 -19.82
CA PHE A 368 0.91 -45.46 -19.42
C PHE A 368 0.42 -46.77 -18.79
N PRO A 369 -0.58 -46.71 -17.88
CA PRO A 369 -1.16 -47.89 -17.24
C PRO A 369 -1.72 -48.94 -18.23
N ASN A 370 -2.09 -48.53 -19.44
CA ASN A 370 -2.57 -49.42 -20.50
C ASN A 370 -1.43 -50.23 -21.19
N GLY A 371 -0.17 -50.08 -20.76
CA GLY A 371 1.00 -50.77 -21.29
C GLY A 371 1.65 -50.13 -22.52
N THR A 372 1.19 -48.94 -22.94
CA THR A 372 1.82 -48.14 -24.01
C THR A 372 2.84 -47.17 -23.44
N SER A 373 3.73 -46.62 -24.30
CA SER A 373 4.72 -45.62 -23.91
C SER A 373 4.78 -44.49 -24.94
N LYS A 374 5.01 -43.26 -24.50
CA LYS A 374 5.24 -42.09 -25.36
C LYS A 374 6.57 -41.45 -25.02
N THR A 375 7.37 -41.15 -26.04
CA THR A 375 8.62 -40.42 -25.92
C THR A 375 8.41 -39.00 -26.42
N TYR A 376 8.79 -38.01 -25.61
CA TYR A 376 8.71 -36.60 -25.93
C TYR A 376 10.02 -36.11 -26.57
N ALA A 377 9.92 -35.10 -27.44
CA ALA A 377 11.08 -34.49 -28.08
C ALA A 377 11.87 -33.64 -27.06
N GLN A 378 13.15 -33.42 -27.36
CA GLN A 378 14.01 -32.53 -26.56
C GLN A 378 14.22 -31.19 -27.30
N PRO A 379 14.31 -30.06 -26.59
CA PRO A 379 14.07 -29.93 -25.15
C PRO A 379 12.57 -30.07 -24.82
N PHE A 380 12.25 -30.80 -23.75
CA PHE A 380 10.88 -31.11 -23.33
C PHE A 380 10.09 -29.83 -23.03
N LYS A 381 10.74 -28.87 -22.38
CA LYS A 381 10.17 -27.56 -22.03
C LYS A 381 9.65 -26.79 -23.25
N ASP A 382 10.41 -26.75 -24.34
CA ASP A 382 10.07 -25.93 -25.51
C ASP A 382 9.22 -26.72 -26.50
N SER A 383 9.40 -28.04 -26.60
CA SER A 383 8.68 -28.87 -27.58
C SER A 383 7.33 -29.41 -27.10
N TYR A 384 7.07 -29.38 -25.80
CA TYR A 384 5.81 -29.87 -25.22
C TYR A 384 5.27 -28.98 -24.10
N SER A 385 6.04 -28.75 -23.03
CA SER A 385 5.52 -28.11 -21.80
C SER A 385 4.98 -26.70 -22.01
N PHE A 386 5.76 -25.85 -22.69
CA PHE A 386 5.32 -24.50 -23.03
C PHE A 386 4.05 -24.55 -23.87
N PHE A 387 3.99 -25.41 -24.89
CA PHE A 387 2.83 -25.52 -25.76
C PHE A 387 1.59 -26.12 -25.08
N LYS A 388 1.78 -26.92 -24.03
CA LYS A 388 0.68 -27.46 -23.23
C LYS A 388 0.01 -26.38 -22.39
N THR A 389 0.77 -25.39 -21.92
CA THR A 389 0.30 -24.37 -20.98
C THR A 389 -0.02 -23.05 -21.67
N TYR A 390 0.85 -22.63 -22.60
CA TYR A 390 0.91 -21.30 -23.22
C TYR A 390 1.10 -21.38 -24.74
N GLY A 391 0.70 -22.47 -25.40
CA GLY A 391 0.82 -22.60 -26.86
C GLY A 391 0.10 -21.51 -27.66
N PRO A 392 0.31 -21.43 -29.00
CA PRO A 392 -0.30 -20.40 -29.84
C PRO A 392 -1.83 -20.35 -29.72
N GLY A 393 -2.34 -19.27 -29.13
CA GLY A 393 -3.77 -19.07 -28.84
C GLY A 393 -4.19 -19.50 -27.42
N ASP A 394 -3.34 -20.25 -26.71
CA ASP A 394 -3.61 -20.72 -25.36
C ASP A 394 -3.29 -19.69 -24.29
N ILE A 395 -2.47 -18.67 -24.55
CA ILE A 395 -2.31 -17.55 -23.60
C ILE A 395 -3.60 -16.74 -23.43
N ARG A 396 -4.41 -16.65 -24.51
CA ARG A 396 -5.75 -16.05 -24.46
C ARG A 396 -6.66 -16.92 -23.61
N ASN A 397 -6.65 -18.22 -23.88
CA ASN A 397 -7.40 -19.20 -23.09
C ASN A 397 -6.98 -19.21 -21.61
N PHE A 398 -5.69 -19.08 -21.33
CA PHE A 398 -5.13 -19.07 -19.99
C PHE A 398 -5.78 -17.96 -19.18
N ALA A 399 -5.78 -16.73 -19.68
CA ALA A 399 -6.35 -15.65 -18.89
C ALA A 399 -7.86 -15.41 -19.11
N SER A 400 -8.48 -15.99 -20.13
CA SER A 400 -9.92 -16.30 -20.09
C SER A 400 -10.27 -17.16 -18.88
N THR A 401 -9.50 -18.23 -18.61
CA THR A 401 -9.73 -19.13 -17.47
C THR A 401 -9.57 -18.39 -16.14
N MET A 402 -8.58 -17.50 -16.03
CA MET A 402 -8.38 -16.68 -14.84
C MET A 402 -9.58 -15.76 -14.56
N VAL A 403 -10.17 -15.17 -15.61
CA VAL A 403 -11.39 -14.36 -15.49
C VAL A 403 -12.61 -15.23 -15.15
N GLU A 404 -12.74 -16.38 -15.80
CA GLU A 404 -13.80 -17.36 -15.54
C GLU A 404 -13.80 -17.82 -14.07
N ASP A 405 -12.64 -18.16 -13.52
CA ASP A 405 -12.49 -18.59 -12.13
C ASP A 405 -12.85 -17.47 -11.14
N ALA A 406 -12.47 -16.23 -11.45
CA ALA A 406 -12.83 -15.07 -10.62
C ALA A 406 -14.36 -14.83 -10.58
N LEU A 407 -15.06 -15.06 -11.69
CA LEU A 407 -16.51 -14.79 -11.82
C LEU A 407 -17.40 -15.96 -11.40
N SER A 408 -16.95 -17.20 -11.60
CA SER A 408 -17.73 -18.41 -11.32
C SER A 408 -18.22 -18.47 -9.86
N GLY A 409 -17.38 -18.06 -8.92
CA GLY A 409 -17.72 -17.97 -7.49
C GLY A 409 -18.81 -16.94 -7.22
N ILE A 410 -18.86 -15.83 -7.97
CA ILE A 410 -19.88 -14.80 -7.84
C ILE A 410 -21.22 -15.33 -8.36
N PHE A 411 -21.24 -15.93 -9.56
CA PHE A 411 -22.45 -16.53 -10.12
C PHE A 411 -23.03 -17.61 -9.21
N SER A 412 -22.19 -18.49 -8.67
CA SER A 412 -22.64 -19.51 -7.71
C SER A 412 -23.27 -18.90 -6.45
N ASN A 413 -22.71 -17.81 -5.92
CA ASN A 413 -23.26 -17.14 -4.74
C ASN A 413 -24.61 -16.47 -5.06
N ILE A 414 -24.74 -15.85 -6.24
CA ILE A 414 -25.99 -15.23 -6.69
C ILE A 414 -27.08 -16.31 -6.86
N GLN A 415 -26.75 -17.40 -7.54
CA GLN A 415 -27.68 -18.53 -7.73
C GLN A 415 -28.12 -19.13 -6.39
N LYS A 416 -27.18 -19.33 -5.45
CA LYS A 416 -27.49 -19.83 -4.09
C LYS A 416 -28.39 -18.89 -3.30
N ALA A 417 -28.26 -17.58 -3.49
CA ALA A 417 -29.14 -16.60 -2.87
C ALA A 417 -30.55 -16.58 -3.50
N GLY A 418 -30.75 -17.21 -4.66
CA GLY A 418 -32.02 -17.26 -5.37
C GLY A 418 -32.17 -16.20 -6.48
N GLY A 419 -31.06 -15.65 -6.98
CA GLY A 419 -31.03 -14.63 -8.03
C GLY A 419 -30.39 -13.31 -7.56
N LEU A 420 -30.07 -12.42 -8.49
CA LEU A 420 -29.34 -11.18 -8.27
C LEU A 420 -30.01 -10.29 -7.22
N TYR A 421 -31.34 -10.15 -7.29
CA TYR A 421 -32.08 -9.33 -6.33
C TYR A 421 -31.92 -9.84 -4.90
N ALA A 422 -32.11 -11.15 -4.68
CA ALA A 422 -31.99 -11.77 -3.37
C ALA A 422 -30.54 -11.73 -2.84
N PHE A 423 -29.56 -11.84 -3.73
CA PHE A 423 -28.15 -11.68 -3.39
C PHE A 423 -27.83 -10.26 -2.89
N LEU A 424 -28.36 -9.22 -3.55
CA LEU A 424 -28.19 -7.83 -3.13
C LEU A 424 -28.83 -7.59 -1.75
N GLU A 425 -30.06 -8.06 -1.53
CA GLU A 425 -30.72 -7.98 -0.21
C GLU A 425 -29.94 -8.73 0.88
N ALA A 426 -29.48 -9.96 0.60
CA ALA A 426 -28.70 -10.76 1.54
C ALA A 426 -27.32 -10.15 1.85
N SER A 427 -26.80 -9.31 0.95
CA SER A 427 -25.57 -8.54 1.14
C SER A 427 -25.76 -7.27 1.97
N GLY A 428 -26.98 -7.01 2.45
CA GLY A 428 -27.31 -5.82 3.24
C GLY A 428 -27.58 -4.56 2.42
N ILE A 429 -27.82 -4.70 1.11
CA ILE A 429 -28.15 -3.57 0.23
C ILE A 429 -29.67 -3.37 0.20
N ASP A 430 -30.14 -2.32 0.88
CA ASP A 430 -31.55 -1.91 0.87
C ASP A 430 -31.82 -0.98 -0.32
N LEU A 431 -32.11 -1.58 -1.49
CA LEU A 431 -32.37 -0.86 -2.73
C LEU A 431 -33.56 0.10 -2.61
N GLU A 432 -34.59 -0.26 -1.85
CA GLU A 432 -35.76 0.58 -1.67
C GLU A 432 -35.40 1.86 -0.91
N LYS A 433 -34.70 1.72 0.22
CA LYS A 433 -34.20 2.86 0.99
C LYS A 433 -33.27 3.73 0.15
N ILE A 434 -32.33 3.13 -0.60
CA ILE A 434 -31.42 3.86 -1.48
C ILE A 434 -32.20 4.73 -2.48
N ILE A 435 -33.26 4.19 -3.08
CA ILE A 435 -34.05 4.92 -4.08
C ILE A 435 -34.94 5.98 -3.42
N ILE A 436 -35.55 5.70 -2.27
CA ILE A 436 -36.33 6.69 -1.52
C ILE A 436 -35.43 7.85 -1.10
N ASP A 437 -34.23 7.56 -0.61
CA ASP A 437 -33.27 8.58 -0.20
C ASP A 437 -32.80 9.40 -1.43
N ALA A 438 -32.60 8.75 -2.58
CA ALA A 438 -32.24 9.42 -3.83
C ALA A 438 -33.38 10.32 -4.38
N LEU A 439 -34.63 9.88 -4.29
CA LEU A 439 -35.80 10.60 -4.78
C LEU A 439 -36.37 11.60 -3.76
N GLY A 440 -36.00 11.47 -2.48
CA GLY A 440 -36.51 12.27 -1.35
C GLY A 440 -37.99 12.02 -1.04
N THR A 441 -38.59 10.96 -1.58
CA THR A 441 -40.01 10.63 -1.41
C THR A 441 -40.28 9.17 -1.74
N ASN A 442 -41.28 8.56 -1.06
CA ASN A 442 -41.79 7.24 -1.42
C ASN A 442 -42.78 7.27 -2.60
N GLY A 443 -43.09 8.45 -3.16
CA GLY A 443 -43.97 8.61 -4.31
C GLY A 443 -45.34 9.23 -3.98
N PHE A 444 -46.37 8.87 -4.74
CA PHE A 444 -47.71 9.47 -4.66
C PHE A 444 -48.77 8.46 -4.21
N GLU A 445 -49.40 8.76 -3.07
CA GLU A 445 -50.48 7.99 -2.46
C GLU A 445 -51.77 8.82 -2.37
N VAL A 446 -52.93 8.20 -2.57
CA VAL A 446 -54.25 8.85 -2.36
C VAL A 446 -55.04 8.04 -1.34
N GLY A 447 -55.14 8.56 -0.11
CA GLY A 447 -55.73 7.83 1.01
C GLY A 447 -54.81 6.70 1.46
N SER A 448 -55.31 5.46 1.51
CA SER A 448 -54.51 4.26 1.78
C SER A 448 -54.17 3.46 0.51
N VAL A 449 -54.31 4.08 -0.66
CA VAL A 449 -54.11 3.44 -1.96
C VAL A 449 -52.84 4.00 -2.59
N GLU A 450 -51.83 3.14 -2.71
CA GLU A 450 -50.61 3.43 -3.46
C GLU A 450 -50.93 3.55 -4.95
N ILE A 451 -50.63 4.71 -5.55
CA ILE A 451 -50.86 4.95 -6.97
C ILE A 451 -49.56 4.78 -7.75
N PHE A 452 -48.49 5.41 -7.26
CA PHE A 452 -47.13 5.25 -7.80
C PHE A 452 -46.10 5.43 -6.68
N THR A 453 -45.59 4.33 -6.12
CA THR A 453 -44.64 4.35 -5.00
C THR A 453 -43.31 3.67 -5.35
N VAL A 454 -42.24 4.02 -4.63
CA VAL A 454 -40.95 3.31 -4.77
C VAL A 454 -41.15 1.85 -4.40
N SER A 455 -41.73 1.61 -3.22
CA SER A 455 -42.00 0.29 -2.64
C SER A 455 -42.75 -0.68 -3.58
N SER A 456 -43.65 -0.18 -4.43
CA SER A 456 -44.45 -1.05 -5.30
C SER A 456 -44.09 -0.93 -6.78
N ASN A 457 -44.05 0.27 -7.35
CA ASN A 457 -43.88 0.47 -8.79
C ASN A 457 -42.41 0.35 -9.21
N ILE A 458 -41.52 1.11 -8.58
CA ILE A 458 -40.10 1.14 -8.96
C ILE A 458 -39.43 -0.18 -8.59
N MET A 459 -39.69 -0.70 -7.39
CA MET A 459 -39.16 -2.00 -6.97
C MET A 459 -39.67 -3.16 -7.83
N SER A 460 -40.90 -3.10 -8.35
CA SER A 460 -41.40 -4.08 -9.33
C SER A 460 -40.63 -4.04 -10.64
N PHE A 461 -40.32 -2.85 -11.13
CA PHE A 461 -39.50 -2.66 -12.32
C PHE A 461 -38.04 -3.13 -12.11
N ILE A 462 -37.45 -2.84 -10.95
CA ILE A 462 -36.09 -3.31 -10.61
C ILE A 462 -36.05 -4.83 -10.50
N LYS A 463 -37.05 -5.45 -9.88
CA LYS A 463 -37.16 -6.91 -9.82
C LYS A 463 -37.29 -7.53 -11.21
N ASP A 464 -38.00 -6.88 -12.13
CA ASP A 464 -38.04 -7.30 -13.54
C ASP A 464 -36.67 -7.21 -14.19
N LEU A 465 -35.95 -6.09 -14.01
CA LEU A 465 -34.60 -5.93 -14.54
C LEU A 465 -33.63 -6.98 -13.97
N CYS A 466 -33.64 -7.21 -12.65
CA CYS A 466 -32.84 -8.27 -12.02
C CYS A 466 -33.21 -9.65 -12.58
N ALA A 467 -34.50 -9.93 -12.79
CA ALA A 467 -34.93 -11.21 -13.38
C ALA A 467 -34.45 -11.37 -14.83
N GLN A 468 -34.45 -10.29 -15.62
CA GLN A 468 -33.90 -10.33 -16.98
C GLN A 468 -32.37 -10.57 -16.96
N VAL A 469 -31.65 -9.95 -16.03
CA VAL A 469 -30.21 -10.20 -15.83
C VAL A 469 -29.96 -11.64 -15.36
N ASP A 470 -30.79 -12.15 -14.44
CA ASP A 470 -30.72 -13.54 -13.98
C ASP A 470 -30.91 -14.50 -15.15
N GLU A 471 -31.92 -14.27 -16.00
CA GLU A 471 -32.20 -15.10 -17.18
C GLU A 471 -31.10 -15.01 -18.23
N ALA A 472 -30.60 -13.81 -18.53
CA ALA A 472 -29.64 -13.59 -19.60
C ALA A 472 -28.19 -13.96 -19.24
N TYR A 473 -27.77 -13.79 -17.97
CA TYR A 473 -26.34 -13.83 -17.60
C TYR A 473 -26.02 -14.75 -16.41
N ILE A 474 -26.93 -14.88 -15.44
CA ILE A 474 -26.69 -15.73 -14.26
C ILE A 474 -27.06 -17.19 -14.53
N ASN A 475 -28.13 -17.41 -15.28
CA ASN A 475 -28.60 -18.74 -15.68
C ASN A 475 -27.96 -19.24 -16.98
N ASP A 476 -27.24 -18.37 -17.70
CA ASP A 476 -26.46 -18.68 -18.89
C ASP A 476 -25.04 -18.10 -18.77
N PRO A 477 -24.16 -18.70 -17.94
CA PRO A 477 -22.79 -18.21 -17.76
C PRO A 477 -21.96 -18.26 -19.06
N ASP A 478 -22.24 -19.20 -19.96
CA ASP A 478 -21.52 -19.36 -21.22
C ASP A 478 -21.62 -18.08 -22.06
N ARG A 479 -22.80 -17.46 -22.09
CA ARG A 479 -23.01 -16.17 -22.74
C ARG A 479 -22.12 -15.06 -22.19
N VAL A 480 -21.91 -15.01 -20.87
CA VAL A 480 -21.02 -14.02 -20.25
C VAL A 480 -19.58 -14.27 -20.69
N PHE A 481 -19.16 -15.54 -20.75
CA PHE A 481 -17.81 -15.90 -21.15
C PHE A 481 -17.56 -15.68 -22.65
N GLU A 482 -18.55 -15.86 -23.52
CA GLU A 482 -18.45 -15.49 -24.95
C GLU A 482 -18.12 -14.01 -25.12
N VAL A 483 -18.80 -13.14 -24.37
CA VAL A 483 -18.59 -11.68 -24.40
C VAL A 483 -17.19 -11.33 -23.89
N ILE A 484 -16.79 -11.91 -22.77
CA ILE A 484 -15.45 -11.72 -22.19
C ILE A 484 -14.36 -12.19 -23.15
N ASN A 485 -14.52 -13.35 -23.77
CA ASN A 485 -13.57 -13.88 -24.76
C ASN A 485 -13.46 -12.97 -25.99
N GLY A 486 -14.56 -12.32 -26.40
CA GLY A 486 -14.53 -11.29 -27.43
C GLY A 486 -13.61 -10.12 -27.07
N VAL A 487 -13.74 -9.59 -25.84
CA VAL A 487 -12.90 -8.50 -25.33
C VAL A 487 -11.44 -8.92 -25.23
N ILE A 488 -11.17 -10.08 -24.62
CA ILE A 488 -9.80 -10.63 -24.48
C ILE A 488 -9.14 -10.73 -25.84
N ASN A 489 -9.86 -11.24 -26.84
CA ASN A 489 -9.28 -11.39 -28.17
C ASN A 489 -8.85 -10.05 -28.78
N LYS A 490 -9.69 -9.02 -28.66
CA LYS A 490 -9.34 -7.67 -29.14
C LYS A 490 -8.14 -7.10 -28.39
N VAL A 491 -8.08 -7.27 -27.06
CA VAL A 491 -6.94 -6.79 -26.24
C VAL A 491 -5.65 -7.44 -26.70
N PHE A 492 -5.65 -8.75 -26.91
CA PHE A 492 -4.47 -9.49 -27.35
C PHE A 492 -4.00 -9.12 -28.76
N ASP A 493 -4.94 -8.72 -29.63
CA ASP A 493 -4.65 -8.22 -30.98
C ASP A 493 -4.17 -6.77 -31.00
N TYR A 494 -4.26 -6.04 -29.88
CA TYR A 494 -3.89 -4.62 -29.82
C TYR A 494 -2.40 -4.43 -30.08
N GLN A 495 -2.05 -3.53 -31.01
CA GLN A 495 -0.67 -3.25 -31.36
C GLN A 495 -0.01 -2.38 -30.28
N VAL A 496 1.12 -2.83 -29.72
CA VAL A 496 1.84 -2.13 -28.63
C VAL A 496 3.29 -1.77 -28.98
N SER A 497 3.77 -2.19 -30.17
CA SER A 497 5.10 -1.82 -30.65
C SER A 497 5.15 -1.77 -32.18
N ASP A 498 5.99 -0.90 -32.72
CA ASP A 498 6.27 -0.85 -34.16
C ASP A 498 7.30 -1.91 -34.60
N TYR A 499 7.94 -2.59 -33.65
CA TYR A 499 8.86 -3.68 -33.90
C TYR A 499 8.16 -5.04 -33.84
N LYS A 500 8.59 -5.94 -34.72
CA LYS A 500 8.28 -7.37 -34.70
C LYS A 500 8.88 -8.02 -33.45
N CYS A 501 8.09 -8.82 -32.74
CA CYS A 501 8.61 -9.65 -31.65
C CYS A 501 9.42 -10.81 -32.22
N THR A 502 10.75 -10.75 -32.15
CA THR A 502 11.63 -11.80 -32.69
C THR A 502 12.23 -12.69 -31.61
N LYS A 503 12.69 -12.13 -30.48
CA LYS A 503 13.45 -12.83 -29.44
C LYS A 503 12.69 -14.03 -28.86
N PHE A 504 11.42 -13.84 -28.49
CA PHE A 504 10.55 -14.91 -28.00
C PHE A 504 10.36 -16.02 -29.06
N TYR A 505 9.95 -15.66 -30.28
CA TYR A 505 9.65 -16.65 -31.31
C TYR A 505 10.90 -17.43 -31.75
N GLU A 506 12.05 -16.77 -31.87
CA GLU A 506 13.33 -17.45 -32.14
C GLU A 506 13.69 -18.45 -31.04
N ARG A 507 13.49 -18.09 -29.76
CA ARG A 507 13.68 -19.00 -28.62
C ARG A 507 12.78 -20.23 -28.70
N MET A 508 11.52 -20.04 -29.08
CA MET A 508 10.55 -21.12 -29.23
C MET A 508 10.68 -21.93 -30.53
N GLY A 509 11.60 -21.57 -31.42
CA GLY A 509 11.73 -22.21 -32.74
C GLY A 509 10.53 -21.95 -33.66
N LEU A 510 9.85 -20.82 -33.47
CA LEU A 510 8.68 -20.38 -34.21
C LEU A 510 9.02 -19.16 -35.07
N GLU A 511 8.14 -18.84 -36.03
CA GLU A 511 8.16 -17.56 -36.72
C GLU A 511 7.07 -16.65 -36.16
N SER A 512 7.45 -15.41 -35.84
CA SER A 512 6.47 -14.40 -35.44
C SER A 512 5.50 -14.11 -36.58
N LYS A 513 4.21 -14.17 -36.25
CA LYS A 513 3.11 -14.00 -37.21
C LYS A 513 2.85 -12.53 -37.56
N ASN A 514 3.26 -11.61 -36.71
CA ASN A 514 2.96 -10.19 -36.83
C ASN A 514 4.20 -9.41 -37.27
N GLU A 515 4.05 -8.48 -38.21
CA GLU A 515 5.14 -7.57 -38.60
C GLU A 515 5.36 -6.43 -37.58
N LYS A 516 4.34 -6.17 -36.76
CA LYS A 516 4.36 -5.23 -35.63
C LYS A 516 3.86 -5.96 -34.39
N GLY A 517 4.48 -5.70 -33.26
CA GLY A 517 4.21 -6.46 -32.05
C GLY A 517 2.88 -6.08 -31.39
N THR A 518 2.20 -7.11 -30.90
CA THR A 518 0.89 -7.04 -30.24
C THR A 518 0.99 -7.25 -28.74
N PHE A 519 -0.09 -6.99 -28.01
CA PHE A 519 -0.17 -7.28 -26.58
C PHE A 519 0.02 -8.79 -26.30
N GLU A 520 -0.47 -9.67 -27.19
CA GLU A 520 -0.17 -11.10 -27.14
C GLU A 520 1.34 -11.37 -27.20
N ASP A 521 2.04 -10.72 -28.12
CA ASP A 521 3.49 -10.88 -28.26
C ASP A 521 4.24 -10.40 -27.01
N ALA A 522 3.77 -9.31 -26.37
CA ALA A 522 4.34 -8.82 -25.12
C ALA A 522 4.11 -9.81 -23.96
N ALA A 523 2.89 -10.37 -23.85
CA ALA A 523 2.56 -11.35 -22.82
C ALA A 523 3.38 -12.64 -22.97
N TYR A 524 3.61 -13.13 -24.19
CA TYR A 524 4.51 -14.26 -24.42
C TYR A 524 5.96 -13.95 -24.03
N THR A 525 6.47 -12.76 -24.37
CA THR A 525 7.81 -12.34 -23.97
C THR A 525 7.94 -12.31 -22.46
N VAL A 526 6.98 -11.74 -21.73
CA VAL A 526 6.95 -11.72 -20.27
C VAL A 526 7.03 -13.12 -19.67
N ILE A 527 6.14 -14.04 -20.08
CA ILE A 527 6.12 -15.43 -19.57
C ILE A 527 7.45 -16.12 -19.88
N SER A 528 7.95 -15.99 -21.11
CA SER A 528 9.21 -16.63 -21.51
C SER A 528 10.40 -16.10 -20.73
N THR A 529 10.44 -14.80 -20.44
CA THR A 529 11.55 -14.13 -19.76
C THR A 529 11.61 -14.54 -18.29
N LEU A 530 10.52 -14.32 -17.54
CA LEU A 530 10.40 -14.67 -16.11
C LEU A 530 10.70 -16.17 -15.86
N TYR A 531 10.00 -17.07 -16.55
CA TYR A 531 10.17 -18.50 -16.31
C TYR A 531 11.49 -19.06 -16.84
N SER A 532 12.25 -18.31 -17.65
CA SER A 532 13.60 -18.73 -18.05
C SER A 532 14.68 -18.30 -17.06
N ALA A 533 14.37 -17.45 -16.06
CA ALA A 533 15.34 -16.76 -15.21
C ALA A 533 16.44 -16.08 -16.06
N ASP A 534 15.97 -15.31 -17.04
CA ASP A 534 16.75 -14.53 -18.01
C ASP A 534 16.06 -13.17 -18.21
N GLU A 535 15.73 -12.50 -17.10
CA GLU A 535 15.18 -11.13 -17.04
C GLU A 535 16.19 -10.05 -17.46
N ASP A 536 16.84 -10.25 -18.60
CA ASP A 536 17.66 -9.24 -19.28
C ASP A 536 17.07 -8.90 -20.65
N ILE A 537 16.33 -7.79 -20.68
CA ILE A 537 15.77 -7.23 -21.92
C ILE A 537 16.69 -6.19 -22.57
N SER A 538 17.94 -6.02 -22.15
CA SER A 538 18.81 -4.94 -22.66
C SER A 538 19.07 -5.01 -24.18
N ASP A 539 18.95 -6.19 -24.78
CA ASP A 539 19.03 -6.41 -26.24
C ASP A 539 17.66 -6.67 -26.92
N ASP A 540 16.56 -6.70 -26.16
CA ASP A 540 15.21 -6.91 -26.70
C ASP A 540 14.59 -5.58 -27.14
N LYS A 541 14.78 -5.25 -28.41
CA LYS A 541 14.23 -4.02 -28.99
C LYS A 541 12.70 -3.94 -28.94
N PHE A 542 12.01 -5.08 -29.05
CA PHE A 542 10.56 -5.12 -29.01
C PHE A 542 10.07 -4.76 -27.62
N MET A 543 10.56 -5.43 -26.58
CA MET A 543 10.08 -5.20 -25.21
C MET A 543 10.44 -3.79 -24.70
N ASN A 544 11.62 -3.27 -25.05
CA ASN A 544 11.96 -1.87 -24.74
C ASN A 544 11.03 -0.85 -25.42
N ASP A 545 10.57 -1.10 -26.66
CA ASP A 545 9.60 -0.23 -27.34
C ASP A 545 8.21 -0.30 -26.69
N VAL A 546 7.82 -1.47 -26.18
CA VAL A 546 6.57 -1.63 -25.40
C VAL A 546 6.61 -0.84 -24.10
N LEU A 547 7.72 -0.89 -23.37
CA LEU A 547 7.89 -0.07 -22.15
C LEU A 547 7.83 1.43 -22.49
N ASP A 548 8.55 1.85 -23.53
CA ASP A 548 8.52 3.23 -24.00
C ASP A 548 7.12 3.67 -24.50
N TYR A 549 6.35 2.76 -25.11
CA TYR A 549 4.97 3.00 -25.55
C TYR A 549 4.08 3.45 -24.39
N PHE A 550 4.16 2.75 -23.26
CA PHE A 550 3.34 3.06 -22.09
C PHE A 550 3.92 4.19 -21.25
N GLU A 551 5.24 4.25 -21.05
CA GLU A 551 5.85 5.19 -20.11
C GLU A 551 6.09 6.60 -20.67
N ASN A 552 6.45 6.71 -21.96
CA ASN A 552 6.95 7.96 -22.54
C ASN A 552 6.17 8.45 -23.76
N ARG A 553 5.20 7.68 -24.25
CA ARG A 553 4.33 8.01 -25.39
C ARG A 553 2.86 8.05 -24.95
N ASP A 554 1.95 8.32 -25.89
CA ASP A 554 0.50 8.34 -25.64
C ASP A 554 -0.11 6.93 -25.44
N GLY A 555 0.71 5.88 -25.26
CA GLY A 555 0.23 4.50 -25.30
C GLY A 555 -0.78 4.15 -24.22
N ALA A 556 -0.63 4.69 -23.00
CA ALA A 556 -1.63 4.50 -21.94
C ALA A 556 -3.00 5.11 -22.30
N LYS A 557 -2.99 6.29 -22.94
CA LYS A 557 -4.20 6.99 -23.38
C LYS A 557 -4.87 6.28 -24.56
N GLU A 558 -4.09 5.86 -25.54
CA GLU A 558 -4.58 5.12 -26.70
C GLU A 558 -5.17 3.77 -26.28
N PHE A 559 -4.48 3.05 -25.39
CA PHE A 559 -4.94 1.76 -24.87
C PHE A 559 -6.20 1.90 -24.03
N LEU A 560 -6.29 2.91 -23.13
CA LEU A 560 -7.50 3.13 -22.34
C LEU A 560 -8.70 3.48 -23.22
N ASN A 561 -8.53 4.32 -24.24
CA ASN A 561 -9.61 4.63 -25.17
C ASN A 561 -10.06 3.40 -25.94
N PHE A 562 -9.11 2.57 -26.38
CA PHE A 562 -9.41 1.29 -27.01
C PHE A 562 -10.22 0.36 -26.09
N LEU A 563 -9.86 0.27 -24.80
CA LEU A 563 -10.63 -0.52 -23.82
C LEU A 563 -12.02 0.04 -23.61
N ILE A 564 -12.15 1.37 -23.45
CA ILE A 564 -13.45 2.03 -23.28
C ILE A 564 -14.35 1.78 -24.48
N ASP A 565 -13.84 1.97 -25.70
CA ASP A 565 -14.61 1.77 -26.92
C ASP A 565 -15.00 0.29 -27.05
N THR A 566 -14.09 -0.64 -26.78
CA THR A 566 -14.37 -2.08 -26.80
C THR A 566 -15.52 -2.45 -25.84
N LEU A 567 -15.54 -1.89 -24.63
CA LEU A 567 -16.57 -2.22 -23.65
C LEU A 567 -17.89 -1.52 -23.90
N LEU A 568 -17.85 -0.26 -24.31
CA LEU A 568 -19.07 0.46 -24.68
C LEU A 568 -19.73 -0.24 -25.86
N ASP A 569 -18.97 -0.52 -26.91
CA ASP A 569 -19.51 -1.05 -28.15
C ASP A 569 -19.90 -2.53 -28.02
N ASP A 570 -19.02 -3.39 -27.46
CA ASP A 570 -19.27 -4.82 -27.45
C ASP A 570 -20.08 -5.29 -26.23
N VAL A 571 -19.84 -4.70 -25.06
CA VAL A 571 -20.41 -5.19 -23.79
C VAL A 571 -21.65 -4.41 -23.41
N ILE A 572 -21.58 -3.09 -23.36
CA ILE A 572 -22.69 -2.26 -22.90
C ILE A 572 -23.76 -2.18 -23.98
N GLU A 573 -23.41 -1.70 -25.17
CA GLU A 573 -24.36 -1.49 -26.26
C GLU A 573 -24.65 -2.80 -26.99
N GLY A 574 -23.60 -3.48 -27.46
CA GLY A 574 -23.70 -4.69 -28.26
C GLY A 574 -24.35 -5.86 -27.55
N GLU A 575 -24.18 -5.96 -26.23
CA GLU A 575 -24.67 -7.09 -25.44
C GLU A 575 -25.73 -6.71 -24.41
N ILE A 576 -25.42 -5.89 -23.40
CA ILE A 576 -26.32 -5.63 -22.27
C ILE A 576 -27.59 -4.88 -22.71
N LEU A 577 -27.43 -3.71 -23.33
CA LEU A 577 -28.55 -2.83 -23.68
C LEU A 577 -29.37 -3.37 -24.87
N SER A 578 -28.73 -4.07 -25.79
CA SER A 578 -29.40 -4.70 -26.94
C SER A 578 -30.26 -5.90 -26.51
N THR A 579 -29.83 -6.61 -25.45
CA THR A 579 -30.48 -7.84 -24.96
C THR A 579 -31.62 -7.56 -24.01
N LEU A 580 -31.40 -6.67 -23.03
CA LEU A 580 -32.38 -6.37 -22.00
C LEU A 580 -33.53 -5.54 -22.61
N LYS A 581 -34.76 -5.82 -22.15
CA LYS A 581 -35.98 -5.18 -22.64
C LYS A 581 -36.50 -4.15 -21.64
N PHE A 582 -36.78 -2.96 -22.16
CA PHE A 582 -37.44 -1.93 -21.40
C PHE A 582 -38.94 -2.23 -21.33
N ASN A 583 -39.40 -2.73 -20.18
CA ASN A 583 -40.78 -3.10 -19.91
C ASN A 583 -41.44 -2.07 -18.97
N PRO A 584 -41.79 -0.86 -19.43
CA PRO A 584 -42.35 0.17 -18.55
C PRO A 584 -43.71 -0.23 -17.96
N GLY A 585 -44.40 -1.23 -18.53
CA GLY A 585 -45.60 -1.81 -17.92
C GLY A 585 -45.34 -2.47 -16.56
N LYS A 586 -44.09 -2.88 -16.27
CA LYS A 586 -43.68 -3.44 -14.97
C LYS A 586 -43.61 -2.40 -13.85
N LEU A 587 -43.60 -1.12 -14.20
CA LEU A 587 -43.87 -0.05 -13.25
C LEU A 587 -45.32 -0.08 -12.75
N PHE A 588 -46.23 -0.85 -13.33
CA PHE A 588 -47.63 -0.97 -12.88
C PHE A 588 -47.94 -2.43 -12.54
N PRO A 589 -47.62 -2.87 -11.31
CA PRO A 589 -47.65 -4.28 -10.94
C PRO A 589 -49.02 -4.93 -11.19
N ALA A 590 -49.02 -6.22 -11.52
CA ALA A 590 -50.26 -6.95 -11.76
C ALA A 590 -51.15 -6.98 -10.49
N GLY A 591 -52.46 -6.78 -10.67
CA GLY A 591 -53.43 -6.77 -9.57
C GLY A 591 -53.59 -5.42 -8.85
N THR A 592 -52.83 -4.38 -9.24
CA THR A 592 -53.07 -3.01 -8.80
C THR A 592 -54.14 -2.32 -9.66
N VAL A 593 -54.69 -1.21 -9.16
CA VAL A 593 -55.63 -0.37 -9.92
C VAL A 593 -55.01 0.27 -11.17
N THR A 594 -53.67 0.30 -11.27
CA THR A 594 -52.91 0.85 -12.40
C THR A 594 -52.47 -0.21 -13.40
N SER A 595 -52.65 -1.51 -13.14
CA SER A 595 -52.25 -2.60 -14.04
C SER A 595 -52.75 -2.47 -15.49
N PRO A 596 -53.98 -1.99 -15.79
CA PRO A 596 -54.41 -1.75 -17.18
C PRO A 596 -53.58 -0.69 -17.91
N ILE A 597 -53.01 0.28 -17.19
CA ILE A 597 -52.09 1.28 -17.74
C ILE A 597 -50.81 0.58 -18.21
N GLY A 598 -50.25 -0.33 -17.40
CA GLY A 598 -49.05 -1.07 -17.77
C GLY A 598 -49.20 -1.89 -19.05
N VAL A 599 -50.31 -2.62 -19.20
CA VAL A 599 -50.61 -3.40 -20.42
C VAL A 599 -50.67 -2.51 -21.66
N MET A 600 -51.33 -1.34 -21.56
CA MET A 600 -51.41 -0.39 -22.67
C MET A 600 -50.05 0.23 -23.01
N THR A 601 -49.24 0.54 -21.99
CA THR A 601 -47.89 1.09 -22.18
C THR A 601 -46.98 0.09 -22.89
N ASP A 602 -46.98 -1.19 -22.50
CA ASP A 602 -46.14 -2.20 -23.18
C ASP A 602 -46.56 -2.43 -24.63
N ILE A 603 -47.87 -2.44 -24.94
CA ILE A 603 -48.38 -2.50 -26.32
C ILE A 603 -47.87 -1.30 -27.13
N PHE A 604 -47.96 -0.09 -26.55
CA PHE A 604 -47.52 1.13 -27.21
C PHE A 604 -46.01 1.15 -27.47
N MET A 605 -45.19 0.71 -26.52
CA MET A 605 -43.74 0.60 -26.70
C MET A 605 -43.37 -0.42 -27.80
N ASN A 606 -44.04 -1.56 -27.83
CA ASN A 606 -43.85 -2.54 -28.90
C ASN A 606 -44.24 -1.97 -30.28
N ILE A 607 -45.25 -1.11 -30.36
CA ILE A 607 -45.61 -0.46 -31.63
C ILE A 607 -44.55 0.57 -32.04
N ILE A 608 -44.10 1.44 -31.12
CA ILE A 608 -43.08 2.46 -31.39
C ILE A 608 -41.79 1.83 -31.88
N PHE A 609 -41.32 0.82 -31.17
CA PHE A 609 -40.04 0.16 -31.44
C PHE A 609 -40.18 -1.07 -32.34
N ARG A 610 -41.29 -1.18 -33.09
CA ARG A 610 -41.56 -2.25 -34.09
C ARG A 610 -41.31 -3.67 -33.57
N GLY A 611 -41.64 -3.91 -32.30
CA GLY A 611 -41.49 -5.20 -31.62
C GLY A 611 -40.13 -5.41 -30.94
N ASN A 612 -39.24 -4.41 -30.92
CA ASN A 612 -37.94 -4.49 -30.24
C ASN A 612 -37.71 -3.31 -29.27
N PRO A 613 -38.41 -3.25 -28.13
CA PRO A 613 -38.19 -2.23 -27.10
C PRO A 613 -36.96 -2.55 -26.23
N SER A 614 -35.81 -2.86 -26.82
CA SER A 614 -34.55 -3.01 -26.09
C SER A 614 -34.17 -1.71 -25.39
N TYR A 615 -33.41 -1.80 -24.29
CA TYR A 615 -32.89 -0.60 -23.63
C TYR A 615 -32.07 0.26 -24.59
N GLU A 616 -31.28 -0.36 -25.47
CA GLU A 616 -30.53 0.34 -26.52
C GLU A 616 -31.44 1.22 -27.39
N ASN A 617 -32.48 0.65 -28.00
CA ASN A 617 -33.40 1.39 -28.88
C ASN A 617 -34.11 2.53 -28.13
N VAL A 618 -34.52 2.27 -26.88
CA VAL A 618 -35.21 3.26 -26.05
C VAL A 618 -34.26 4.40 -25.68
N ILE A 619 -33.07 4.08 -25.16
CA ILE A 619 -32.05 5.06 -24.77
C ILE A 619 -31.66 5.90 -25.98
N TYR A 620 -31.29 5.29 -27.11
CA TYR A 620 -30.88 6.02 -28.30
C TYR A 620 -32.01 6.84 -28.93
N SER A 621 -33.29 6.47 -28.76
CA SER A 621 -34.40 7.33 -29.17
C SER A 621 -34.49 8.64 -28.36
N VAL A 622 -34.03 8.62 -27.11
CA VAL A 622 -33.94 9.80 -26.24
C VAL A 622 -32.66 10.57 -26.51
N LEU A 623 -31.50 9.89 -26.56
CA LEU A 623 -30.20 10.54 -26.77
C LEU A 623 -30.15 11.31 -28.10
N ASN A 624 -30.77 10.79 -29.16
CA ASN A 624 -30.86 11.48 -30.46
C ASN A 624 -31.66 12.79 -30.43
N LEU A 625 -32.42 13.06 -29.37
CA LEU A 625 -33.13 14.33 -29.16
C LEU A 625 -32.34 15.32 -28.31
N LEU A 626 -31.24 14.89 -27.70
CA LEU A 626 -30.37 15.72 -26.87
C LEU A 626 -29.31 16.43 -27.72
N PRO A 627 -28.67 17.50 -27.20
CA PRO A 627 -27.52 18.12 -27.84
C PRO A 627 -26.39 17.11 -28.13
N GLU A 628 -25.54 17.41 -29.12
CA GLU A 628 -24.45 16.53 -29.59
C GLU A 628 -23.58 15.96 -28.46
N LYS A 629 -23.26 16.75 -27.43
CA LYS A 629 -22.50 16.31 -26.26
C LYS A 629 -23.17 15.19 -25.43
N TYR A 630 -24.45 14.92 -25.63
CA TYR A 630 -25.21 13.86 -24.97
C TYR A 630 -25.90 12.91 -25.96
N SER A 631 -25.50 12.92 -27.24
CA SER A 631 -26.19 12.14 -28.29
C SER A 631 -25.81 10.66 -28.36
N SER A 632 -24.80 10.23 -27.61
CA SER A 632 -24.38 8.83 -27.49
C SER A 632 -23.82 8.57 -26.08
N LEU A 633 -23.71 7.30 -25.69
CA LEU A 633 -23.10 6.95 -24.40
C LEU A 633 -21.63 7.36 -24.34
N ARG A 634 -20.88 7.23 -25.46
CA ARG A 634 -19.50 7.72 -25.57
C ARG A 634 -19.41 9.23 -25.39
N ASN A 635 -20.31 10.01 -25.99
CA ASN A 635 -20.32 11.48 -25.82
C ASN A 635 -20.68 11.87 -24.37
N ILE A 636 -21.60 11.14 -23.74
CA ILE A 636 -21.91 11.32 -22.31
C ILE A 636 -20.68 11.00 -21.46
N LEU A 637 -20.03 9.87 -21.69
CA LEU A 637 -18.82 9.46 -20.96
C LEU A 637 -17.71 10.50 -21.13
N ASN A 638 -17.51 11.01 -22.35
CA ASN A 638 -16.53 12.06 -22.57
C ASN A 638 -16.89 13.34 -21.83
N THR A 639 -18.13 13.80 -21.97
CA THR A 639 -18.59 15.06 -21.37
C THR A 639 -18.61 15.04 -19.84
N VAL A 640 -18.96 13.90 -19.24
CA VAL A 640 -19.20 13.78 -17.79
C VAL A 640 -17.98 13.21 -17.06
N VAL A 641 -17.12 12.44 -17.74
CA VAL A 641 -16.00 11.73 -17.10
C VAL A 641 -14.68 12.05 -17.78
N MET A 642 -14.51 11.79 -19.07
CA MET A 642 -13.17 11.87 -19.69
C MET A 642 -12.66 13.31 -19.80
N ASP A 643 -13.46 14.23 -20.33
CA ASP A 643 -13.05 15.62 -20.55
C ASP A 643 -12.91 16.38 -19.23
N GLU A 644 -13.61 15.94 -18.18
CA GLU A 644 -13.61 16.59 -16.87
C GLU A 644 -12.51 16.04 -15.96
N TYR A 645 -12.27 14.73 -15.99
CA TYR A 645 -11.37 14.09 -15.05
C TYR A 645 -10.08 13.56 -15.71
N MET A 646 -10.11 13.00 -16.93
CA MET A 646 -8.94 12.35 -17.56
C MET A 646 -7.95 13.34 -18.22
N THR A 647 -7.18 14.04 -17.40
CA THR A 647 -6.08 14.94 -17.82
C THR A 647 -4.86 14.17 -18.35
N GLN A 648 -3.93 14.85 -19.03
CA GLN A 648 -2.66 14.23 -19.48
C GLN A 648 -1.88 13.60 -18.31
N SER A 649 -1.81 14.28 -17.17
CA SER A 649 -1.17 13.75 -15.96
C SER A 649 -1.76 12.42 -15.49
N GLN A 650 -3.06 12.18 -15.67
CA GLN A 650 -3.66 10.88 -15.33
C GLN A 650 -3.26 9.78 -16.30
N TYR A 651 -3.15 10.08 -17.59
CA TYR A 651 -2.65 9.12 -18.57
C TYR A 651 -1.18 8.77 -18.30
N ASP A 652 -0.35 9.76 -17.96
CA ASP A 652 1.06 9.54 -17.63
C ASP A 652 1.20 8.65 -16.38
N SER A 653 0.33 8.82 -15.38
CA SER A 653 0.34 7.96 -14.19
C SER A 653 -0.10 6.52 -14.49
N LEU A 654 -1.08 6.34 -15.38
CA LEU A 654 -1.48 5.02 -15.84
C LEU A 654 -0.32 4.35 -16.59
N GLY A 655 0.36 5.09 -17.47
CA GLY A 655 1.53 4.66 -18.20
C GLY A 655 2.68 4.21 -17.29
N TYR A 656 3.00 5.02 -16.29
CA TYR A 656 4.00 4.70 -15.25
C TYR A 656 3.67 3.39 -14.53
N THR A 657 2.40 3.18 -14.17
CA THR A 657 1.97 1.99 -13.44
C THR A 657 2.07 0.73 -14.30
N ILE A 658 1.64 0.79 -15.56
CA ILE A 658 1.76 -0.32 -16.51
C ILE A 658 3.24 -0.63 -16.77
N GLY A 659 4.07 0.39 -17.00
CA GLY A 659 5.51 0.24 -17.21
C GLY A 659 6.20 -0.43 -16.03
N ARG A 660 5.93 0.03 -14.80
CA ARG A 660 6.45 -0.57 -13.56
C ARG A 660 6.10 -2.06 -13.44
N MET A 661 4.85 -2.43 -13.73
CA MET A 661 4.42 -3.83 -13.67
C MET A 661 5.15 -4.68 -14.70
N LEU A 662 5.26 -4.21 -15.94
CA LEU A 662 5.96 -4.93 -17.00
C LEU A 662 7.44 -5.09 -16.69
N ARG A 663 8.13 -4.02 -16.24
CA ARG A 663 9.55 -4.08 -15.84
C ARG A 663 9.80 -5.11 -14.76
N SER A 664 8.95 -5.15 -13.73
CA SER A 664 9.10 -6.10 -12.64
C SER A 664 9.03 -7.57 -13.07
N LEU A 665 8.50 -7.88 -14.26
CA LEU A 665 8.39 -9.24 -14.79
C LEU A 665 9.45 -9.58 -15.84
N VAL A 666 10.27 -8.60 -16.26
CA VAL A 666 11.24 -8.77 -17.35
C VAL A 666 12.62 -8.20 -17.05
N GLU A 667 12.79 -7.51 -15.92
CA GLU A 667 14.07 -6.99 -15.41
C GLU A 667 14.30 -7.54 -14.01
N ASP A 668 15.37 -8.32 -13.85
CA ASP A 668 15.87 -8.74 -12.54
C ASP A 668 16.98 -7.77 -12.08
N THR A 669 16.89 -7.36 -10.82
CA THR A 669 17.82 -6.43 -10.18
C THR A 669 18.40 -7.00 -8.88
N ASN A 670 18.01 -8.22 -8.50
CA ASN A 670 18.34 -8.78 -7.21
C ASN A 670 18.31 -10.33 -7.21
N PRO A 671 19.48 -11.00 -7.21
CA PRO A 671 20.83 -10.44 -7.08
C PRO A 671 21.31 -9.72 -8.37
N ASP A 672 22.46 -9.04 -8.33
CA ASP A 672 23.07 -8.35 -9.51
C ASP A 672 23.45 -9.31 -10.68
N VAL A 673 22.93 -10.54 -10.69
CA VAL A 673 23.21 -11.58 -11.68
C VAL A 673 22.03 -11.68 -12.63
N LYS A 674 22.24 -11.26 -13.88
CA LYS A 674 21.22 -11.25 -14.95
C LYS A 674 20.55 -12.60 -15.27
N SER A 675 21.04 -13.72 -14.73
CA SER A 675 20.42 -15.03 -14.91
C SER A 675 20.72 -15.94 -13.73
N ASP A 676 19.66 -16.44 -13.13
CA ASP A 676 19.73 -17.25 -11.92
C ASP A 676 19.86 -18.75 -12.15
N LEU A 677 20.07 -19.16 -13.40
CA LEU A 677 20.21 -20.58 -13.72
C LEU A 677 21.49 -21.19 -13.13
N ASN A 678 22.61 -20.47 -13.12
CA ASN A 678 23.91 -20.98 -12.66
C ASN A 678 24.67 -19.93 -11.88
N VAL A 679 24.47 -19.90 -10.56
CA VAL A 679 24.94 -18.82 -9.68
C VAL A 679 25.83 -19.36 -8.58
N LYS A 680 26.92 -18.65 -8.30
CA LYS A 680 27.75 -18.88 -7.11
C LYS A 680 27.49 -17.78 -6.10
N LEU A 681 26.75 -18.12 -5.06
CA LEU A 681 26.46 -17.26 -3.92
C LEU A 681 27.55 -17.43 -2.87
N VAL A 682 27.91 -16.34 -2.19
CA VAL A 682 28.94 -16.36 -1.16
C VAL A 682 28.49 -15.49 0.01
N TYR A 683 28.27 -16.12 1.16
CA TYR A 683 28.20 -15.42 2.43
C TYR A 683 29.59 -15.40 3.06
N ASP A 684 30.14 -14.20 3.31
CA ASP A 684 31.48 -14.00 3.89
C ASP A 684 31.42 -13.03 5.08
N GLY A 685 30.30 -13.07 5.81
CA GLY A 685 29.97 -12.13 6.87
C GLY A 685 29.11 -10.95 6.40
N PRO A 686 28.74 -10.05 7.32
CA PRO A 686 27.89 -8.92 7.02
C PRO A 686 28.50 -7.95 6.00
N VAL A 687 27.66 -7.41 5.12
CA VAL A 687 28.02 -6.38 4.14
C VAL A 687 27.50 -5.01 4.57
N GLU A 688 28.03 -3.93 3.99
CA GLU A 688 27.43 -2.60 4.17
C GLU A 688 26.03 -2.61 3.53
N PRO A 689 24.95 -2.40 4.31
CA PRO A 689 23.62 -2.34 3.73
C PRO A 689 23.47 -1.08 2.88
N GLU A 690 22.62 -1.14 1.86
CA GLU A 690 22.21 0.05 1.15
C GLU A 690 21.37 0.94 2.09
N VAL A 691 21.75 2.21 2.27
CA VAL A 691 21.12 3.12 3.23
C VAL A 691 20.53 4.31 2.48
N THR A 692 19.21 4.28 2.25
CA THR A 692 18.49 5.30 1.47
C THR A 692 17.22 5.77 2.17
N VAL A 693 16.62 6.83 1.64
CA VAL A 693 15.33 7.34 2.07
C VAL A 693 14.19 6.41 1.62
N ASP A 694 14.35 5.76 0.46
CA ASP A 694 13.34 4.89 -0.16
C ASP A 694 13.15 3.59 0.63
N ASN A 695 14.25 2.96 1.06
CA ASN A 695 14.21 1.81 1.96
C ASN A 695 14.06 2.21 3.45
N MET A 696 13.90 3.51 3.72
CA MET A 696 13.65 4.11 5.02
C MET A 696 14.70 3.82 6.10
N ARG A 697 15.91 3.40 5.72
CA ARG A 697 17.07 3.36 6.64
C ARG A 697 17.58 4.75 6.96
N LEU A 698 17.41 5.70 6.04
CA LEU A 698 17.46 7.12 6.35
C LEU A 698 16.05 7.62 6.71
N PRO A 699 15.95 8.60 7.61
CA PRO A 699 14.68 9.28 7.89
C PRO A 699 13.99 9.77 6.63
N SER A 700 12.74 9.35 6.46
CA SER A 700 11.83 9.73 5.38
C SER A 700 10.71 10.59 5.93
N ASN A 701 9.95 11.25 5.05
CA ASN A 701 8.78 12.04 5.43
C ASN A 701 9.06 13.12 6.48
N ILE A 702 10.20 13.82 6.35
CA ILE A 702 10.62 14.82 7.34
C ILE A 702 9.77 16.09 7.17
N GLY A 703 8.74 16.21 7.99
CA GLY A 703 7.85 17.38 8.02
C GLY A 703 8.15 18.29 9.21
N THR A 704 7.94 19.61 9.03
CA THR A 704 8.00 20.57 10.13
C THR A 704 6.75 21.43 10.21
N THR A 705 6.33 21.78 11.42
CA THR A 705 5.09 22.52 11.71
C THR A 705 5.29 23.49 12.87
N PHE A 706 4.35 24.43 13.04
CA PHE A 706 4.18 25.14 14.31
C PHE A 706 3.26 24.29 15.20
N SER A 707 3.68 23.95 16.41
CA SER A 707 2.83 23.23 17.39
C SER A 707 2.44 24.10 18.60
N GLY A 708 3.02 25.30 18.68
CA GLY A 708 2.90 26.27 19.77
C GLY A 708 3.36 27.63 19.29
N ASP A 709 4.09 28.37 20.13
CA ASP A 709 4.61 29.70 19.79
C ASP A 709 5.72 29.61 18.72
N ALA A 710 5.45 30.10 17.52
CA ALA A 710 6.37 30.08 16.37
C ALA A 710 7.71 30.81 16.62
N SER A 711 7.78 31.67 17.64
CA SER A 711 9.01 32.39 18.02
C SER A 711 9.92 31.59 18.96
N THR A 712 9.42 30.53 19.60
CA THR A 712 10.17 29.76 20.60
C THR A 712 10.05 28.24 20.47
N GLU A 713 9.18 27.74 19.59
CA GLU A 713 8.88 26.33 19.44
C GLU A 713 8.83 25.87 17.97
N ARG A 714 9.14 24.59 17.76
CA ARG A 714 9.07 23.90 16.47
C ARG A 714 8.74 22.43 16.67
N SER A 715 7.91 21.83 15.82
CA SER A 715 7.74 20.38 15.79
C SER A 715 8.20 19.77 14.48
N ILE A 716 8.65 18.52 14.57
CA ILE A 716 9.21 17.74 13.48
C ILE A 716 8.61 16.33 13.56
N ASN A 717 8.25 15.74 12.42
CA ASN A 717 7.94 14.32 12.30
C ASN A 717 8.80 13.68 11.22
N TRP A 718 9.03 12.38 11.34
CA TRP A 718 9.67 11.58 10.30
C TRP A 718 9.32 10.10 10.48
N TYR A 719 9.63 9.31 9.47
CA TYR A 719 9.47 7.87 9.47
C TYR A 719 10.81 7.17 9.25
N THR A 720 10.97 6.00 9.84
CA THR A 720 12.09 5.10 9.58
C THR A 720 11.57 3.67 9.46
N LYS A 721 12.42 2.78 8.94
CA LYS A 721 12.16 1.34 8.90
C LYS A 721 11.80 0.79 10.28
N TYR A 722 10.93 -0.24 10.33
CA TYR A 722 10.40 -0.85 11.56
C TYR A 722 11.46 -1.27 12.60
N SER A 723 12.66 -1.59 12.15
CA SER A 723 13.82 -2.00 12.95
C SER A 723 14.51 -0.82 13.67
N LEU A 724 14.34 0.41 13.18
CA LEU A 724 14.99 1.63 13.69
C LEU A 724 14.09 2.33 14.71
N LYS A 725 14.22 1.96 15.99
CA LYS A 725 13.31 2.39 17.05
C LYS A 725 13.69 3.73 17.71
N ASN A 726 14.94 4.15 17.54
CA ASN A 726 15.46 5.36 18.18
C ASN A 726 15.01 6.61 17.42
N SER A 727 14.68 7.67 18.15
CA SER A 727 14.31 8.98 17.61
C SER A 727 15.40 10.01 17.94
N ASP A 728 16.62 9.78 17.46
CA ASP A 728 17.75 10.66 17.77
C ASP A 728 17.66 11.96 16.96
N ILE A 729 17.99 13.07 17.59
CA ILE A 729 18.02 14.39 16.98
C ILE A 729 19.20 15.19 17.51
N GLN A 730 19.88 15.89 16.60
CA GLN A 730 20.92 16.85 16.95
C GLN A 730 20.52 18.23 16.45
N ILE A 731 20.75 19.24 17.29
CA ILE A 731 20.45 20.65 17.00
C ILE A 731 21.72 21.45 17.27
N ALA A 732 22.05 22.35 16.36
CA ALA A 732 23.17 23.28 16.48
C ALA A 732 22.70 24.71 16.17
N GLU A 733 23.46 25.70 16.66
CA GLU A 733 23.32 27.07 16.15
C GLU A 733 23.60 27.09 14.64
N TYR A 734 22.91 27.97 13.91
CA TYR A 734 23.04 28.01 12.46
C TYR A 734 24.47 28.31 12.00
N SER A 735 24.92 27.52 11.03
CA SER A 735 26.13 27.72 10.25
C SER A 735 25.89 27.11 8.86
N GLU A 736 26.51 27.65 7.83
CA GLU A 736 26.46 27.05 6.48
C GLU A 736 27.09 25.65 6.45
N THR A 737 27.99 25.36 7.39
CA THR A 737 28.64 24.05 7.58
C THR A 737 28.50 23.62 9.03
N PRO A 738 27.30 23.20 9.46
CA PRO A 738 27.05 22.93 10.87
C PRO A 738 27.86 21.74 11.35
N THR A 739 28.47 21.86 12.53
CA THR A 739 29.07 20.73 13.24
C THR A 739 28.10 20.29 14.33
N PHE A 740 27.49 19.13 14.14
CA PHE A 740 26.58 18.56 15.12
C PHE A 740 27.32 17.88 16.27
N THR A 741 26.81 18.06 17.49
CA THR A 741 27.27 17.40 18.71
C THR A 741 26.07 16.96 19.53
N ASP A 742 26.28 16.14 20.55
CA ASP A 742 25.20 15.70 21.46
C ASP A 742 24.75 16.79 22.45
N LYS A 743 25.35 17.97 22.39
CA LYS A 743 24.95 19.12 23.22
C LYS A 743 23.97 20.00 22.47
N LEU A 744 22.80 20.19 23.06
CA LEU A 744 21.81 21.16 22.58
C LEU A 744 22.30 22.60 22.80
N PRO A 745 21.86 23.56 21.95
CA PRO A 745 22.09 24.98 22.18
C PRO A 745 21.49 25.44 23.52
N GLU A 746 22.02 26.52 24.08
CA GLU A 746 21.59 27.02 25.39
C GLU A 746 20.08 27.37 25.39
N GLY A 747 19.35 26.79 26.34
CA GLY A 747 17.91 27.00 26.52
C GLY A 747 17.02 26.05 25.71
N VAL A 748 17.55 25.43 24.67
CA VAL A 748 16.80 24.51 23.80
C VAL A 748 16.54 23.19 24.50
N LYS A 749 15.30 22.72 24.44
CA LYS A 749 14.87 21.41 24.95
C LYS A 749 14.16 20.64 23.85
N VAL A 750 14.37 19.34 23.83
CA VAL A 750 13.76 18.43 22.86
C VAL A 750 13.01 17.34 23.62
N ASN A 751 11.77 17.09 23.22
CA ASN A 751 11.01 15.92 23.61
C ASN A 751 10.71 15.08 22.38
N THR A 752 11.10 13.80 22.38
CA THR A 752 10.90 12.89 21.25
C THR A 752 10.01 11.71 21.64
N THR A 753 9.28 11.18 20.67
CA THR A 753 8.50 9.95 20.79
C THR A 753 8.68 9.10 19.54
N SER A 754 8.65 7.79 19.71
CA SER A 754 8.64 6.80 18.63
C SER A 754 7.48 5.84 18.82
N GLU A 755 6.80 5.48 17.75
CA GLU A 755 5.75 4.46 17.73
C GLU A 755 5.85 3.58 16.49
N LEU A 756 5.70 2.27 16.67
CA LEU A 756 5.57 1.33 15.55
C LEU A 756 4.13 1.44 15.02
N VAL A 757 3.98 1.77 13.74
CA VAL A 757 2.68 1.94 13.09
C VAL A 757 2.60 1.10 11.83
N LYS A 758 1.39 0.66 11.50
CA LYS A 758 1.12 -0.03 10.24
C LYS A 758 0.73 0.98 9.18
N ARG A 759 1.37 0.88 8.02
CA ARG A 759 1.11 1.69 6.84
C ARG A 759 0.68 0.81 5.69
N GLU A 760 0.03 1.41 4.71
CA GLU A 760 -0.42 0.68 3.53
C GLU A 760 -0.24 1.51 2.26
N TYR A 761 -0.26 0.84 1.12
CA TYR A 761 -0.43 1.44 -0.20
C TYR A 761 -1.04 0.41 -1.15
N PRO A 762 -1.72 0.83 -2.23
CA PRO A 762 -2.25 -0.09 -3.23
C PRO A 762 -1.13 -0.72 -4.08
N GLY A 763 -1.22 -2.02 -4.36
CA GLY A 763 -0.34 -2.69 -5.30
C GLY A 763 -0.64 -2.33 -6.76
N VAL A 764 -1.89 -1.95 -7.08
CA VAL A 764 -2.27 -1.33 -8.36
C VAL A 764 -2.81 0.07 -8.08
N ASP A 765 -2.12 1.12 -8.52
CA ASP A 765 -2.58 2.50 -8.42
C ASP A 765 -2.93 3.07 -9.79
N LEU A 766 -4.19 3.38 -10.01
CA LEU A 766 -4.64 4.08 -11.23
C LEU A 766 -4.73 5.60 -11.01
N GLY A 767 -4.12 6.08 -9.93
CA GLY A 767 -4.01 7.47 -9.54
C GLY A 767 -5.27 8.09 -8.93
N ILE A 768 -6.46 7.56 -9.21
CA ILE A 768 -7.73 7.93 -8.52
C ILE A 768 -8.28 6.77 -7.70
N ILE A 769 -7.95 5.53 -8.10
CA ILE A 769 -8.41 4.31 -7.46
C ILE A 769 -7.22 3.37 -7.29
N GLY A 770 -7.00 2.95 -6.05
CA GLY A 770 -6.04 1.91 -5.71
C GLY A 770 -6.73 0.57 -5.44
N PHE A 771 -6.12 -0.53 -5.88
CA PHE A 771 -6.55 -1.90 -5.59
C PHE A 771 -5.46 -2.67 -4.85
N ILE A 772 -5.86 -3.73 -4.15
CA ILE A 772 -4.96 -4.66 -3.47
C ILE A 772 -4.08 -3.93 -2.45
N SER A 773 -4.61 -3.71 -1.25
CA SER A 773 -3.87 -3.00 -0.20
C SER A 773 -2.74 -3.86 0.36
N PHE A 774 -1.50 -3.45 0.09
CA PHE A 774 -0.30 -3.94 0.75
C PHE A 774 -0.05 -3.17 2.03
N GLY A 775 0.27 -3.86 3.12
CA GLY A 775 0.49 -3.22 4.42
C GLY A 775 1.73 -3.73 5.13
N PHE A 776 2.50 -2.81 5.71
CA PHE A 776 3.82 -3.06 6.28
C PHE A 776 4.03 -2.19 7.53
N ASN A 777 5.00 -2.55 8.38
CA ASN A 777 5.28 -1.80 9.60
C ASN A 777 6.41 -0.78 9.40
N VAL A 778 6.29 0.37 10.08
CA VAL A 778 7.29 1.44 10.09
C VAL A 778 7.33 2.10 11.47
N ASN A 779 8.43 2.75 11.83
CA ASN A 779 8.44 3.61 13.02
C ASN A 779 8.10 5.04 12.61
N ARG A 780 7.10 5.61 13.27
CA ARG A 780 6.84 7.05 13.24
C ARG A 780 7.53 7.70 14.42
N HIS A 781 8.20 8.81 14.16
CA HIS A 781 8.86 9.60 15.17
C HIS A 781 8.36 11.03 15.16
N THR A 782 8.26 11.64 16.34
CA THR A 782 7.98 13.07 16.46
C THR A 782 8.92 13.71 17.46
N ALA A 783 9.27 14.98 17.22
CA ALA A 783 10.05 15.80 18.12
C ALA A 783 9.36 17.16 18.32
N THR A 784 9.19 17.58 19.57
CA THR A 784 8.80 18.94 19.93
C THR A 784 10.00 19.65 20.54
N ILE A 785 10.39 20.75 19.93
CA ILE A 785 11.54 21.58 20.30
C ILE A 785 11.02 22.86 20.93
N THR A 786 11.51 23.19 22.12
CA THR A 786 11.10 24.39 22.88
C THR A 786 12.32 25.16 23.35
N GLY A 787 12.12 26.43 23.75
CA GLY A 787 13.19 27.29 24.25
C GLY A 787 14.11 27.82 23.15
N LEU A 788 13.66 27.82 21.89
CA LEU A 788 14.33 28.51 20.79
C LEU A 788 14.25 30.02 21.02
N LYS A 789 15.23 30.75 20.50
CA LYS A 789 15.26 32.23 20.58
C LYS A 789 14.50 32.82 19.40
N PRO A 790 13.66 33.85 19.59
CA PRO A 790 13.01 34.56 18.48
C PRO A 790 13.99 35.06 17.43
N GLY A 791 13.58 35.04 16.16
CA GLY A 791 14.36 35.51 15.01
C GLY A 791 15.69 34.79 14.79
N THR A 792 15.85 33.58 15.31
CA THR A 792 17.11 32.83 15.25
C THR A 792 16.98 31.61 14.34
N LYS A 793 18.06 31.32 13.60
CA LYS A 793 18.21 30.10 12.81
C LYS A 793 18.94 29.03 13.60
N TYR A 794 18.50 27.78 13.44
CA TYR A 794 19.16 26.59 13.94
C TYR A 794 19.29 25.55 12.83
N CYS A 795 20.35 24.75 12.88
CA CYS A 795 20.48 23.57 12.04
C CYS A 795 20.03 22.35 12.85
N TYR A 796 19.35 21.40 12.22
CA TYR A 796 19.00 20.13 12.83
C TYR A 796 19.21 18.96 11.87
N ARG A 797 19.32 17.75 12.43
CA ARG A 797 19.19 16.49 11.72
C ARG A 797 18.58 15.44 12.63
N VAL A 798 17.85 14.49 12.04
CA VAL A 798 17.22 13.37 12.74
C VAL A 798 17.80 12.05 12.23
N GLY A 799 17.70 10.96 12.99
CA GLY A 799 18.23 9.67 12.55
C GLY A 799 18.45 8.67 13.67
N ASP A 800 19.35 7.72 13.39
CA ASP A 800 19.86 6.73 14.35
C ASP A 800 21.34 7.01 14.62
N ALA A 801 21.63 7.56 15.80
CA ALA A 801 22.99 7.95 16.19
C ALA A 801 23.92 6.74 16.33
N LYS A 802 23.38 5.58 16.74
CA LYS A 802 24.17 4.35 16.91
C LYS A 802 24.70 3.84 15.58
N ARG A 803 23.94 4.00 14.50
CA ARG A 803 24.33 3.59 13.15
C ARG A 803 25.04 4.69 12.36
N GLY A 804 24.90 5.95 12.77
CA GLY A 804 25.37 7.09 12.00
C GLY A 804 24.49 7.39 10.78
N TRP A 805 23.28 6.85 10.75
CA TRP A 805 22.31 7.04 9.69
C TRP A 805 21.49 8.28 9.99
N TRP A 806 21.92 9.40 9.43
CA TRP A 806 21.34 10.71 9.65
C TRP A 806 20.66 11.24 8.39
N SER A 807 19.57 11.98 8.57
CA SER A 807 19.00 12.81 7.52
C SER A 807 20.01 13.84 7.01
N GLY A 808 19.71 14.43 5.85
CA GLY A 808 20.28 15.73 5.47
C GLY A 808 19.96 16.80 6.52
N THR A 809 20.70 17.91 6.49
CA THR A 809 20.51 19.04 7.40
C THR A 809 19.20 19.77 7.09
N GLY A 810 18.33 19.89 8.08
CA GLY A 810 17.20 20.82 8.05
C GLY A 810 17.52 22.13 8.78
N ILE A 811 16.77 23.19 8.46
CA ILE A 811 16.88 24.50 9.10
C ILE A 811 15.59 24.78 9.87
N ILE A 812 15.72 25.34 11.08
CA ILE A 812 14.61 25.94 11.82
C ILE A 812 14.87 27.44 11.85
N GLU A 813 13.94 28.22 11.31
CA GLU A 813 13.88 29.67 11.51
C GLU A 813 12.64 29.98 12.35
N THR A 814 12.86 30.65 13.50
CA THR A 814 11.77 31.08 14.39
C THR A 814 11.24 32.45 14.00
N ALA A 815 9.96 32.71 14.27
CA ALA A 815 9.38 34.04 14.17
C ALA A 815 10.20 35.06 15.01
N ASP A 816 10.35 36.27 14.49
CA ASP A 816 11.17 37.33 15.09
C ASP A 816 10.35 38.36 15.88
N ASN A 817 9.02 38.17 15.92
CA ASN A 817 8.05 39.10 16.51
C ASN A 817 8.06 40.48 15.86
N SER A 818 8.53 40.59 14.60
CA SER A 818 8.37 41.79 13.79
C SER A 818 6.95 41.89 13.22
N ASP A 819 6.69 42.94 12.45
CA ASP A 819 5.45 43.13 11.70
C ASP A 819 5.63 42.89 10.19
N SER A 820 6.74 42.24 9.78
CA SER A 820 7.09 42.00 8.38
C SER A 820 7.53 40.56 8.14
N PHE A 821 6.89 39.86 7.19
CA PHE A 821 7.27 38.51 6.80
C PHE A 821 6.60 38.09 5.48
N THR A 822 7.16 37.10 4.80
CA THR A 822 6.55 36.44 3.62
C THR A 822 6.19 35.01 3.96
N PHE A 823 5.01 34.55 3.52
CA PHE A 823 4.62 33.14 3.54
C PHE A 823 4.00 32.74 2.20
N PHE A 824 3.84 31.45 1.97
CA PHE A 824 3.29 30.92 0.73
C PHE A 824 1.90 30.32 0.95
N HIS A 825 1.03 30.49 -0.03
CA HIS A 825 -0.22 29.74 -0.15
C HIS A 825 -0.09 28.74 -1.29
N VAL A 826 -0.44 27.49 -0.99
CA VAL A 826 -0.50 26.36 -1.92
C VAL A 826 -1.76 25.56 -1.62
N SER A 827 -2.29 24.88 -2.62
CA SER A 827 -3.40 23.96 -2.44
C SER A 827 -3.27 22.79 -3.40
N ASP A 828 -3.87 21.66 -3.04
CA ASP A 828 -3.99 20.50 -3.90
C ASP A 828 -2.62 20.04 -4.43
N GLU A 829 -1.64 19.90 -3.54
CA GLU A 829 -0.28 19.44 -3.87
C GLU A 829 -0.25 18.00 -4.43
N GLN A 830 -1.35 17.28 -4.24
CA GLN A 830 -1.55 15.90 -4.64
C GLN A 830 -1.06 15.56 -6.04
N SER A 831 -0.47 14.39 -6.12
CA SER A 831 0.06 13.74 -7.32
C SER A 831 -0.04 12.23 -7.17
N GLN A 832 0.19 11.48 -8.25
CA GLN A 832 -0.12 10.05 -8.29
C GLN A 832 1.12 9.16 -8.17
N ASN A 833 2.29 9.66 -8.59
CA ASN A 833 3.55 8.92 -8.53
C ASN A 833 4.75 9.83 -8.22
N ALA A 834 5.91 9.23 -7.95
CA ALA A 834 7.14 9.94 -7.57
C ALA A 834 7.56 11.04 -8.57
N ILE A 835 7.41 10.79 -9.87
CA ILE A 835 7.79 11.75 -10.93
C ILE A 835 6.93 13.01 -10.84
N GLN A 836 5.62 12.84 -10.66
CA GLN A 836 4.66 13.94 -10.57
C GLN A 836 4.82 14.77 -9.28
N TYR A 837 5.12 14.13 -8.14
CA TYR A 837 5.48 14.88 -6.92
C TYR A 837 6.75 15.71 -7.09
N GLY A 838 7.60 15.40 -8.08
CA GLY A 838 8.68 16.29 -8.50
C GLY A 838 8.20 17.70 -8.90
N THR A 839 6.98 17.85 -9.42
CA THR A 839 6.37 19.16 -9.69
C THR A 839 6.07 19.93 -8.41
N TRP A 840 5.53 19.28 -7.39
CA TRP A 840 5.38 19.87 -6.05
C TRP A 840 6.74 20.32 -5.49
N GLY A 841 7.77 19.48 -5.63
CA GLY A 841 9.15 19.84 -5.29
C GLY A 841 9.65 21.10 -6.01
N LYS A 842 9.39 21.20 -7.32
CA LYS A 842 9.70 22.41 -8.12
C LYS A 842 8.94 23.65 -7.64
N VAL A 843 7.68 23.51 -7.22
CA VAL A 843 6.91 24.62 -6.63
C VAL A 843 7.61 25.15 -5.39
N VAL A 844 7.99 24.25 -4.46
CA VAL A 844 8.70 24.62 -3.22
C VAL A 844 10.01 25.35 -3.53
N ASP A 845 10.83 24.78 -4.42
CA ASP A 845 12.14 25.34 -4.76
C ASP A 845 12.02 26.68 -5.48
N THR A 846 11.06 26.82 -6.39
CA THR A 846 10.84 28.05 -7.15
C THR A 846 10.30 29.16 -6.26
N ALA A 847 9.37 28.84 -5.35
CA ALA A 847 8.82 29.78 -4.39
C ALA A 847 9.93 30.37 -3.49
N LEU A 848 10.78 29.51 -2.91
CA LEU A 848 11.89 29.93 -2.05
C LEU A 848 13.03 30.62 -2.83
N LYS A 849 13.22 30.30 -4.10
CA LYS A 849 14.16 31.02 -4.96
C LYS A 849 13.70 32.45 -5.27
N LEU A 850 12.41 32.64 -5.55
CA LEU A 850 11.84 33.96 -5.84
C LEU A 850 11.63 34.81 -4.58
N PHE A 851 11.38 34.16 -3.44
CA PHE A 851 11.14 34.78 -2.14
C PHE A 851 12.00 34.07 -1.07
N PRO A 852 13.32 34.30 -1.04
CA PRO A 852 14.24 33.66 -0.08
C PRO A 852 13.95 34.01 1.38
N GLU A 853 13.15 35.04 1.63
CA GLU A 853 12.65 35.43 2.95
C GLU A 853 11.38 34.67 3.40
N GLY A 854 10.81 33.82 2.53
CA GLY A 854 9.60 33.02 2.82
C GLY A 854 9.77 32.13 4.05
N LYS A 855 8.74 32.09 4.91
CA LYS A 855 8.83 31.47 6.25
C LYS A 855 8.14 30.13 6.40
N PHE A 856 7.01 29.93 5.73
CA PHE A 856 6.22 28.70 5.79
C PHE A 856 5.23 28.62 4.61
N PHE A 857 4.67 27.44 4.38
CA PHE A 857 3.54 27.17 3.48
C PHE A 857 2.26 27.01 4.28
N ALA A 858 1.25 27.82 3.99
CA ALA A 858 -0.14 27.57 4.36
C ALA A 858 -0.77 26.71 3.27
N SER A 859 -0.97 25.42 3.56
CA SER A 859 -1.53 24.45 2.60
C SER A 859 -3.04 24.34 2.81
N ALA A 860 -3.81 24.54 1.75
CA ALA A 860 -5.27 24.48 1.81
C ALA A 860 -5.86 23.07 1.67
N GLY A 861 -5.07 21.99 1.81
CA GLY A 861 -5.60 20.60 1.78
C GLY A 861 -5.36 19.88 0.46
N ASP A 862 -5.67 18.58 0.45
CA ASP A 862 -5.39 17.65 -0.64
C ASP A 862 -3.88 17.52 -0.92
N GLN A 863 -3.13 17.17 0.13
CA GLN A 863 -1.68 16.96 0.03
C GLN A 863 -1.35 15.69 -0.76
N VAL A 864 -2.22 14.67 -0.70
CA VAL A 864 -2.06 13.39 -1.40
C VAL A 864 -3.38 12.92 -2.02
N ASP A 865 -3.30 12.13 -3.09
CA ASP A 865 -4.49 11.66 -3.81
C ASP A 865 -5.24 10.54 -3.10
N TYR A 866 -4.54 9.66 -2.41
CA TYR A 866 -5.15 8.62 -1.60
C TYR A 866 -4.57 8.66 -0.20
N THR A 867 -5.37 9.12 0.76
CA THR A 867 -4.89 9.42 2.13
C THR A 867 -4.16 8.29 2.83
N LYS A 868 -4.49 7.04 2.50
CA LYS A 868 -3.82 5.88 3.10
C LYS A 868 -2.56 5.46 2.37
N HIS A 869 -2.32 5.96 1.15
CA HIS A 869 -1.19 5.61 0.31
C HIS A 869 0.11 6.17 0.89
N PHE A 870 0.83 5.34 1.64
CA PHE A 870 2.04 5.80 2.33
C PHE A 870 3.12 6.30 1.37
N LYS A 871 3.33 5.67 0.20
CA LYS A 871 4.30 6.19 -0.79
C LYS A 871 3.95 7.59 -1.30
N GLN A 872 2.68 7.96 -1.45
CA GLN A 872 2.31 9.32 -1.84
C GLN A 872 2.69 10.34 -0.75
N TRP A 873 2.47 10.03 0.52
CA TRP A 873 3.00 10.85 1.63
C TRP A 873 4.53 10.93 1.62
N GLN A 874 5.19 9.81 1.34
CA GLN A 874 6.65 9.75 1.23
C GLN A 874 7.15 10.69 0.11
N TRP A 875 6.57 10.59 -1.08
CA TRP A 875 6.90 11.46 -2.20
C TRP A 875 6.57 12.93 -1.92
N PHE A 876 5.43 13.23 -1.28
CA PHE A 876 5.06 14.59 -0.88
C PHE A 876 6.13 15.26 -0.01
N PHE A 877 6.58 14.61 1.06
CA PHE A 877 7.56 15.19 1.98
C PHE A 877 9.00 15.16 1.44
N ASN A 878 9.32 14.21 0.57
CA ASN A 878 10.65 14.04 0.00
C ASN A 878 10.82 14.75 -1.36
N ALA A 879 9.79 15.43 -1.86
CA ALA A 879 9.79 16.09 -3.16
C ALA A 879 10.86 17.19 -3.31
N SER A 880 11.26 17.82 -2.20
CA SER A 880 12.32 18.83 -2.18
C SER A 880 13.09 18.81 -0.86
N GLU A 881 14.39 19.06 -0.95
CA GLU A 881 15.27 19.22 0.22
C GLU A 881 14.87 20.39 1.13
N ASN A 882 14.10 21.37 0.61
CA ASN A 882 13.63 22.53 1.36
C ASN A 882 12.41 22.25 2.24
N ILE A 883 11.69 21.15 2.01
CA ILE A 883 10.47 20.80 2.78
C ILE A 883 10.81 20.58 4.27
N LYS A 884 11.90 19.86 4.56
CA LYS A 884 12.37 19.68 5.94
C LYS A 884 12.84 20.99 6.60
N SER A 885 13.05 22.06 5.85
CA SER A 885 13.51 23.36 6.36
C SER A 885 12.42 24.42 6.42
N THR A 886 11.22 24.13 5.89
CA THR A 886 10.14 25.09 5.76
C THR A 886 8.87 24.49 6.34
N ALA A 887 8.26 25.18 7.30
CA ALA A 887 7.05 24.66 7.94
C ALA A 887 5.89 24.58 6.93
N ILE A 888 5.11 23.50 7.00
CA ILE A 888 3.86 23.35 6.26
C ILE A 888 2.75 23.31 7.29
N MET A 889 1.77 24.20 7.15
CA MET A 889 0.58 24.27 8.00
C MET A 889 -0.63 23.80 7.20
N PRO A 890 -1.04 22.52 7.34
CA PRO A 890 -2.03 21.91 6.47
C PRO A 890 -3.47 22.13 6.95
N ALA A 891 -4.38 22.46 6.04
CA ALA A 891 -5.80 22.15 6.15
C ALA A 891 -6.07 20.71 5.67
N ALA A 892 -7.21 20.15 6.07
CA ALA A 892 -7.68 18.87 5.54
C ALA A 892 -8.53 19.08 4.29
N GLY A 893 -8.15 18.42 3.20
CA GLY A 893 -8.98 18.36 2.00
C GLY A 893 -9.89 17.13 1.96
N ASN A 894 -10.68 17.00 0.90
CA ASN A 894 -11.56 15.83 0.77
C ASN A 894 -10.78 14.54 0.54
N HIS A 895 -9.53 14.61 0.11
CA HIS A 895 -8.67 13.45 0.02
C HIS A 895 -8.22 12.98 1.41
N GLU A 896 -8.03 13.87 2.40
CA GLU A 896 -7.68 13.51 3.79
C GLU A 896 -8.88 13.08 4.70
N LYS A 897 -10.09 12.92 4.15
CA LYS A 897 -11.34 12.78 4.93
C LYS A 897 -11.51 11.50 5.76
N SER A 898 -10.47 10.67 5.94
CA SER A 898 -10.59 9.44 6.72
C SER A 898 -9.30 8.99 7.40
N GLY A 899 -9.44 8.26 8.51
CA GLY A 899 -8.36 7.50 9.12
C GLY A 899 -7.34 8.33 9.90
N TYR A 900 -7.68 9.57 10.33
CA TYR A 900 -6.80 10.42 11.15
C TYR A 900 -5.44 10.70 10.47
N MET A 901 -5.41 10.81 9.14
CA MET A 901 -4.15 10.82 8.39
C MET A 901 -3.35 12.11 8.52
N LEU A 902 -3.99 13.25 8.77
CA LEU A 902 -3.24 14.48 9.12
C LEU A 902 -2.48 14.32 10.44
N ASP A 903 -3.11 13.75 11.48
CA ASP A 903 -2.45 13.50 12.77
C ASP A 903 -1.29 12.54 12.68
N GLN A 904 -1.34 11.67 11.69
CA GLN A 904 -0.32 10.65 11.45
C GLN A 904 0.85 11.19 10.63
N ASN A 905 0.65 12.23 9.82
CA ASN A 905 1.68 12.79 8.95
C ASN A 905 2.18 14.17 9.39
N PHE A 906 1.52 14.84 10.33
CA PHE A 906 1.93 16.14 10.87
C PHE A 906 1.84 16.17 12.39
N VAL A 907 2.62 17.07 13.02
CA VAL A 907 2.47 17.41 14.45
C VAL A 907 1.78 18.76 14.55
N LEU A 908 0.48 18.77 14.81
CA LEU A 908 -0.32 19.99 14.70
C LEU A 908 -0.38 20.77 16.04
N PRO A 909 -0.77 22.07 16.01
CA PRO A 909 -1.02 22.83 17.23
C PRO A 909 -1.97 22.13 18.19
N LYS A 910 -1.83 22.44 19.48
CA LYS A 910 -2.79 21.99 20.48
C LYS A 910 -4.20 22.50 20.14
N THR A 911 -5.14 21.59 19.98
CA THR A 911 -6.51 21.93 19.57
C THR A 911 -7.51 21.81 20.72
N VAL A 912 -8.73 22.31 20.47
CA VAL A 912 -9.91 21.93 21.26
C VAL A 912 -10.29 20.48 21.02
N ASP A 913 -11.13 19.93 21.91
CA ASP A 913 -11.76 18.62 21.74
C ASP A 913 -12.66 18.65 20.49
N GLN A 914 -12.42 17.71 19.57
CA GLN A 914 -13.08 17.63 18.27
C GLN A 914 -12.91 16.22 17.69
N ASP A 915 -13.79 15.84 16.77
CA ASP A 915 -13.54 14.68 15.91
C ASP A 915 -12.45 15.03 14.88
N ARG A 916 -11.43 14.17 14.81
CA ARG A 916 -10.24 14.35 13.97
C ARG A 916 -10.16 13.37 12.81
N GLU A 917 -11.12 12.45 12.68
CA GLU A 917 -11.05 11.36 11.70
C GLU A 917 -10.98 11.91 10.27
N SER A 918 -11.77 12.95 9.99
CA SER A 918 -11.87 13.59 8.67
C SER A 918 -11.01 14.84 8.51
N GLY A 919 -10.04 15.06 9.41
CA GLY A 919 -9.22 16.27 9.46
C GLY A 919 -9.41 17.06 10.75
N VAL A 920 -8.82 18.25 10.81
CA VAL A 920 -8.68 19.04 12.04
C VAL A 920 -8.82 20.53 11.77
N PHE A 921 -9.47 21.24 12.69
CA PHE A 921 -9.48 22.70 12.73
C PHE A 921 -8.66 23.23 13.92
N TYR A 922 -7.86 24.27 13.67
CA TYR A 922 -6.90 24.84 14.61
C TYR A 922 -6.47 26.25 14.18
N SER A 923 -5.74 26.95 15.06
CA SER A 923 -5.18 28.27 14.75
C SER A 923 -3.72 28.36 15.19
N TYR A 924 -2.99 29.32 14.63
CA TYR A 924 -1.63 29.64 15.02
C TYR A 924 -1.31 31.11 14.72
N ASP A 925 -0.39 31.67 15.49
CA ASP A 925 0.13 33.01 15.27
C ASP A 925 1.50 32.96 14.59
N TYR A 926 1.72 33.88 13.66
CA TYR A 926 3.05 34.18 13.14
C TYR A 926 3.20 35.69 13.08
N ASN A 927 4.11 36.24 13.91
CA ASN A 927 4.33 37.68 14.01
C ASN A 927 3.01 38.46 14.28
N ASN A 928 2.67 39.46 13.47
CA ASN A 928 1.46 40.28 13.64
C ASN A 928 0.21 39.70 12.97
N ALA A 929 0.23 38.44 12.52
CA ALA A 929 -0.87 37.76 11.85
C ALA A 929 -1.36 36.51 12.61
N HIS A 930 -2.67 36.30 12.57
CA HIS A 930 -3.36 35.15 13.14
C HIS A 930 -3.98 34.32 12.02
N PHE A 931 -3.63 33.04 11.98
CA PHE A 931 -4.10 32.08 10.98
C PHE A 931 -5.12 31.14 11.59
N ILE A 932 -6.24 30.96 10.90
CA ILE A 932 -7.34 30.09 11.32
C ILE A 932 -7.55 29.03 10.23
N VAL A 933 -7.31 27.76 10.57
CA VAL A 933 -7.45 26.63 9.65
C VAL A 933 -8.77 25.92 9.92
N LEU A 934 -9.64 25.86 8.91
CA LEU A 934 -10.95 25.21 9.00
C LEU A 934 -10.94 23.84 8.35
N ASN A 935 -11.66 22.89 8.97
CA ASN A 935 -11.91 21.57 8.43
C ASN A 935 -13.25 21.55 7.69
N THR A 936 -13.20 21.61 6.36
CA THR A 936 -14.39 21.60 5.48
C THR A 936 -15.03 20.23 5.29
N ASN A 937 -14.48 19.16 5.90
CA ASN A 937 -15.10 17.84 5.96
C ASN A 937 -15.99 17.67 7.20
N ASN A 938 -15.77 18.49 8.25
CA ASN A 938 -16.54 18.43 9.48
C ASN A 938 -17.85 19.22 9.34
N LEU A 939 -18.84 18.56 8.74
CA LEU A 939 -20.12 19.15 8.35
C LEU A 939 -21.26 18.78 9.31
N SER A 940 -22.21 19.71 9.47
CA SER A 940 -23.52 19.46 10.08
C SER A 940 -24.47 18.72 9.13
N ASP A 941 -25.65 18.33 9.63
CA ASP A 941 -26.73 17.76 8.81
C ASP A 941 -27.16 18.69 7.64
N SER A 942 -27.01 20.00 7.81
CA SER A 942 -27.31 21.02 6.80
C SER A 942 -26.24 21.15 5.70
N LYS A 943 -25.18 20.33 5.77
CA LYS A 943 -24.00 20.36 4.88
C LYS A 943 -23.13 21.61 4.98
N ALA A 944 -23.41 22.52 5.92
CA ALA A 944 -22.49 23.59 6.31
C ALA A 944 -21.52 23.12 7.41
N LEU A 945 -20.54 23.93 7.82
CA LEU A 945 -19.64 23.58 8.92
C LEU A 945 -20.43 23.25 10.20
N SER A 946 -19.90 22.32 11.00
CA SER A 946 -20.51 21.93 12.27
C SER A 946 -20.68 23.13 13.22
N ASP A 947 -21.68 23.05 14.09
CA ASP A 947 -21.97 24.12 15.06
C ASP A 947 -20.82 24.32 16.05
N ASP A 948 -20.13 23.24 16.44
CA ASP A 948 -18.98 23.29 17.35
C ASP A 948 -17.79 24.00 16.71
N GLN A 949 -17.47 23.70 15.44
CA GLN A 949 -16.41 24.39 14.70
C GLN A 949 -16.76 25.87 14.50
N LEU A 950 -18.03 26.20 14.24
CA LEU A 950 -18.48 27.58 14.09
C LEU A 950 -18.39 28.38 15.40
N ALA A 951 -18.73 27.74 16.53
CA ALA A 951 -18.60 28.36 17.86
C ALA A 951 -17.12 28.60 18.20
N TRP A 952 -16.26 27.63 17.89
CA TRP A 952 -14.81 27.76 18.05
C TRP A 952 -14.24 28.90 17.19
N LEU A 953 -14.56 28.96 15.88
CA LEU A 953 -14.11 30.01 14.96
C LEU A 953 -14.42 31.41 15.50
N LYS A 954 -15.64 31.63 16.00
CA LYS A 954 -16.04 32.92 16.58
C LYS A 954 -15.23 33.28 17.83
N ALA A 955 -14.99 32.29 18.69
CA ALA A 955 -14.24 32.49 19.94
C ALA A 955 -12.76 32.75 19.66
N ASP A 956 -12.16 31.99 18.76
CA ASP A 956 -10.76 32.09 18.34
C ASP A 956 -10.48 33.45 17.68
N ALA A 957 -11.28 33.82 16.67
CA ALA A 957 -11.17 35.12 16.02
C ALA A 957 -11.38 36.29 16.99
N ALA A 958 -12.27 36.17 17.98
CA ALA A 958 -12.49 37.22 18.98
C ALA A 958 -11.35 37.31 20.02
N ALA A 959 -10.65 36.20 20.29
CA ALA A 959 -9.53 36.16 21.23
C ALA A 959 -8.26 36.80 20.66
N SER A 960 -8.10 36.81 19.33
CA SER A 960 -6.93 37.39 18.67
C SER A 960 -7.07 38.89 18.39
N ASN A 961 -6.05 39.64 18.80
CA ASN A 961 -5.86 41.07 18.49
C ASN A 961 -4.86 41.31 17.35
N ALA A 962 -4.45 40.25 16.64
CA ALA A 962 -3.55 40.32 15.51
C ALA A 962 -4.04 41.34 14.49
N GLN A 963 -3.08 41.96 13.81
CA GLN A 963 -3.38 43.00 12.83
C GLN A 963 -3.99 42.40 11.56
N TRP A 964 -3.50 41.24 11.15
CA TRP A 964 -4.00 40.48 10.01
C TRP A 964 -4.65 39.19 10.50
N LYS A 965 -5.84 38.88 9.99
CA LYS A 965 -6.53 37.61 10.26
C LYS A 965 -6.78 36.91 8.94
N ILE A 966 -6.25 35.70 8.83
CA ILE A 966 -6.24 34.92 7.58
C ILE A 966 -6.88 33.57 7.86
N VAL A 967 -7.86 33.20 7.05
CA VAL A 967 -8.47 31.87 7.11
C VAL A 967 -7.89 31.00 6.00
N VAL A 968 -7.59 29.75 6.33
CA VAL A 968 -7.23 28.70 5.37
C VAL A 968 -8.30 27.62 5.44
N LEU A 969 -8.88 27.27 4.30
CA LEU A 969 -9.91 26.23 4.19
C LEU A 969 -9.79 25.51 2.86
N HIS A 970 -10.25 24.27 2.78
CA HIS A 970 -10.11 23.51 1.53
C HIS A 970 -11.20 23.84 0.51
N LYS A 971 -12.45 23.41 0.76
CA LYS A 971 -13.56 23.60 -0.18
C LYS A 971 -13.89 25.07 -0.42
N ALA A 972 -13.53 25.57 -1.59
CA ALA A 972 -13.67 26.97 -1.93
C ALA A 972 -15.12 27.46 -1.87
N LEU A 973 -15.34 28.53 -1.11
CA LEU A 973 -16.62 29.25 -1.10
C LEU A 973 -16.86 29.96 -2.42
N TYR A 974 -15.81 30.42 -3.10
CA TYR A 974 -15.91 31.12 -4.38
C TYR A 974 -14.94 30.48 -5.37
N SER A 975 -15.47 29.92 -6.45
CA SER A 975 -14.71 29.15 -7.45
C SER A 975 -15.40 29.20 -8.81
N ASN A 976 -14.62 29.11 -9.89
CA ASN A 976 -15.13 28.85 -11.23
C ASN A 976 -14.69 27.47 -11.77
N GLY A 977 -14.33 26.56 -10.86
CA GLY A 977 -14.05 25.15 -11.16
C GLY A 977 -15.31 24.28 -11.15
N SER A 978 -15.13 22.97 -11.08
CA SER A 978 -16.22 21.99 -11.14
C SER A 978 -17.08 21.95 -9.90
N HIS A 979 -16.56 22.32 -8.73
CA HIS A 979 -17.26 22.21 -7.46
C HIS A 979 -17.99 23.50 -7.03
N TYR A 980 -18.04 24.52 -7.89
CA TYR A 980 -18.61 25.85 -7.57
C TYR A 980 -20.07 25.83 -7.06
N ASP A 981 -20.86 24.83 -7.47
CA ASP A 981 -22.28 24.69 -7.15
C ASP A 981 -22.62 23.44 -6.33
N ASP A 982 -21.62 22.78 -5.73
CA ASP A 982 -21.84 21.66 -4.81
C ASP A 982 -22.71 22.06 -3.61
N LYS A 983 -23.47 21.09 -3.08
CA LYS A 983 -24.48 21.34 -2.04
C LYS A 983 -23.86 21.87 -0.75
N ASP A 984 -22.76 21.28 -0.31
CA ASP A 984 -22.00 21.71 0.86
C ASP A 984 -21.28 23.04 0.63
N VAL A 985 -20.66 23.26 -0.54
CA VAL A 985 -20.06 24.54 -0.93
C VAL A 985 -21.07 25.68 -0.85
N LYS A 986 -22.28 25.50 -1.39
CA LYS A 986 -23.36 26.51 -1.28
C LYS A 986 -23.80 26.74 0.16
N ALA A 987 -23.89 25.69 0.96
CA ALA A 987 -24.28 25.79 2.37
C ALA A 987 -23.23 26.54 3.20
N MET A 988 -21.95 26.20 3.04
CA MET A 988 -20.82 26.88 3.68
C MET A 988 -20.72 28.33 3.21
N ARG A 989 -20.84 28.61 1.90
CA ARG A 989 -20.85 29.99 1.37
C ARG A 989 -21.92 30.82 2.07
N LYS A 990 -23.15 30.30 2.18
CA LYS A 990 -24.25 30.99 2.87
C LYS A 990 -23.97 31.21 4.36
N GLN A 991 -23.29 30.27 5.02
CA GLN A 991 -22.96 30.35 6.44
C GLN A 991 -21.83 31.36 6.73
N LEU A 992 -20.83 31.42 5.85
CA LEU A 992 -19.56 32.10 6.11
C LEU A 992 -19.42 33.47 5.43
N CYS A 993 -20.13 33.74 4.33
CA CYS A 993 -19.90 34.92 3.50
C CYS A 993 -20.14 36.27 4.20
N GLY A 994 -20.99 36.32 5.24
CA GLY A 994 -21.12 37.50 6.12
C GLY A 994 -20.35 37.34 7.44
N LEU A 995 -20.21 36.10 7.93
CA LEU A 995 -19.55 35.85 9.21
C LEU A 995 -18.04 36.16 9.17
N LEU A 996 -17.33 35.78 8.12
CA LEU A 996 -15.88 36.01 8.04
C LEU A 996 -15.54 37.52 8.00
N PRO A 997 -16.24 38.36 7.21
CA PRO A 997 -16.15 39.82 7.33
C PRO A 997 -16.46 40.35 8.74
N ASP A 998 -17.55 39.89 9.37
CA ASP A 998 -17.94 40.31 10.72
C ASP A 998 -16.88 39.98 11.79
N LEU A 999 -16.13 38.90 11.59
CA LEU A 999 -15.01 38.50 12.45
C LEU A 999 -13.69 39.25 12.14
N GLY A 1000 -13.71 40.12 11.12
CA GLY A 1000 -12.55 40.89 10.68
C GLY A 1000 -11.50 40.05 9.95
N ILE A 1001 -11.92 39.00 9.23
CA ILE A 1001 -11.03 38.20 8.38
C ILE A 1001 -10.71 38.99 7.10
N ASP A 1002 -9.43 39.13 6.79
CA ASP A 1002 -8.95 39.94 5.67
C ASP A 1002 -8.90 39.14 4.37
N VAL A 1003 -8.34 37.94 4.46
CA VAL A 1003 -8.09 37.05 3.33
C VAL A 1003 -8.51 35.63 3.70
N VAL A 1004 -9.16 34.95 2.77
CA VAL A 1004 -9.47 33.53 2.84
C VAL A 1004 -8.73 32.83 1.71
N LEU A 1005 -7.86 31.90 2.10
CA LEU A 1005 -7.05 31.07 1.23
C LEU A 1005 -7.73 29.70 1.07
N GLN A 1006 -7.97 29.30 -0.19
CA GLN A 1006 -8.85 28.19 -0.56
C GLN A 1006 -8.18 27.23 -1.57
N GLY A 1007 -8.67 25.99 -1.66
CA GLY A 1007 -8.25 24.97 -2.63
C GLY A 1007 -9.43 24.27 -3.31
N HIS A 1008 -9.35 22.94 -3.44
CA HIS A 1008 -10.38 22.01 -3.92
C HIS A 1008 -10.63 22.06 -5.43
N ASP A 1009 -10.88 23.26 -5.97
CA ASP A 1009 -10.99 23.45 -7.41
C ASP A 1009 -9.63 23.84 -7.99
N HIS A 1010 -9.11 23.01 -8.91
CA HIS A 1010 -7.80 23.21 -9.54
C HIS A 1010 -7.81 24.32 -10.61
N VAL A 1011 -8.29 25.51 -10.24
CA VAL A 1011 -8.39 26.72 -11.06
C VAL A 1011 -7.93 27.94 -10.25
N TYR A 1012 -7.45 28.97 -10.94
CA TYR A 1012 -7.10 30.23 -10.27
C TYR A 1012 -8.29 31.19 -10.26
N LEU A 1013 -8.67 31.65 -9.07
CA LEU A 1013 -9.70 32.68 -8.90
C LEU A 1013 -9.40 33.58 -7.71
N ARG A 1014 -9.60 34.88 -7.89
CA ARG A 1014 -9.62 35.87 -6.81
C ARG A 1014 -10.86 36.75 -6.89
N THR A 1015 -11.58 36.86 -5.78
CA THR A 1015 -12.75 37.75 -5.66
C THR A 1015 -12.33 39.22 -5.50
N ASP A 1016 -13.30 40.12 -5.67
CA ASP A 1016 -13.20 41.47 -5.09
C ASP A 1016 -13.31 41.39 -3.54
N ILE A 1017 -13.40 42.52 -2.83
CA ILE A 1017 -13.72 42.53 -1.40
C ILE A 1017 -15.19 42.14 -1.25
N MET A 1018 -15.46 41.10 -0.48
CA MET A 1018 -16.79 40.54 -0.32
C MET A 1018 -17.31 40.75 1.10
N ASP A 1019 -18.59 41.12 1.20
CA ASP A 1019 -19.39 41.02 2.43
C ASP A 1019 -20.79 40.53 2.08
N ASN A 1020 -21.26 39.49 2.79
CA ASN A 1020 -22.59 38.91 2.65
C ASN A 1020 -22.95 38.61 1.19
N ASN A 1021 -21.99 37.97 0.50
CA ASN A 1021 -22.07 37.60 -0.92
C ASN A 1021 -22.24 38.79 -1.89
N LYS A 1022 -21.73 39.97 -1.54
CA LYS A 1022 -21.75 41.18 -2.37
C LYS A 1022 -20.38 41.85 -2.40
N ILE A 1023 -20.07 42.52 -3.50
CA ILE A 1023 -18.86 43.34 -3.61
C ILE A 1023 -19.02 44.59 -2.76
N VAL A 1024 -18.05 44.84 -1.87
CA VAL A 1024 -17.89 46.08 -1.12
C VAL A 1024 -16.80 46.91 -1.78
N LYS A 1025 -17.10 48.17 -2.10
CA LYS A 1025 -16.12 49.05 -2.74
C LYS A 1025 -15.11 49.57 -1.72
N ALA A 1026 -13.83 49.54 -2.07
CA ALA A 1026 -12.77 50.24 -1.38
C ALA A 1026 -12.12 51.28 -2.30
N GLU A 1027 -11.48 52.28 -1.70
CA GLU A 1027 -10.61 53.19 -2.46
C GLU A 1027 -9.36 52.45 -2.91
N GLU A 1028 -8.89 52.74 -4.12
CA GLU A 1028 -7.73 52.07 -4.70
C GLU A 1028 -6.56 53.03 -4.90
N GLN A 1029 -5.35 52.53 -4.65
CA GLN A 1029 -4.11 53.26 -4.91
C GLN A 1029 -3.10 52.36 -5.62
N LYS A 1030 -2.39 52.89 -6.61
CA LYS A 1030 -1.22 52.21 -7.20
C LYS A 1030 0.01 52.46 -6.35
N ILE A 1031 0.70 51.40 -5.94
CA ILE A 1031 1.99 51.46 -5.25
C ILE A 1031 2.97 50.45 -5.85
N SER A 1032 4.26 50.67 -5.61
CA SER A 1032 5.30 49.69 -5.93
C SER A 1032 5.97 49.18 -4.64
N PHE A 1033 6.20 47.88 -4.56
CA PHE A 1033 6.87 47.21 -3.44
C PHE A 1033 7.75 46.09 -3.99
N GLY A 1034 8.99 45.95 -3.50
CA GLY A 1034 9.92 44.91 -3.99
C GLY A 1034 10.19 44.97 -5.50
N GLY A 1035 10.06 46.14 -6.15
CA GLY A 1035 10.20 46.28 -7.61
C GLY A 1035 8.98 45.81 -8.42
N ARG A 1036 7.86 45.47 -7.77
CA ARG A 1036 6.59 45.05 -8.39
C ARG A 1036 5.50 46.09 -8.13
N ASP A 1037 4.57 46.22 -9.08
CA ASP A 1037 3.43 47.13 -8.97
C ASP A 1037 2.17 46.41 -8.47
N TYR A 1038 1.40 47.10 -7.62
CA TYR A 1038 0.18 46.60 -7.01
C TYR A 1038 -0.95 47.63 -7.10
N THR A 1039 -2.18 47.13 -7.25
CA THR A 1039 -3.40 47.89 -6.88
C THR A 1039 -3.71 47.58 -5.43
N VAL A 1040 -3.63 48.59 -4.57
CA VAL A 1040 -3.91 48.48 -3.14
C VAL A 1040 -5.35 48.88 -2.89
N LYS A 1041 -6.09 48.07 -2.14
CA LYS A 1041 -7.39 48.44 -1.59
C LYS A 1041 -7.20 49.00 -0.18
N LEU A 1042 -7.62 50.25 0.02
CA LEU A 1042 -7.43 51.00 1.25
C LEU A 1042 -8.59 50.77 2.22
N ASN A 1043 -8.26 50.36 3.45
CA ASN A 1043 -9.18 50.10 4.55
C ASN A 1043 -10.42 49.29 4.13
N PRO A 1044 -10.24 48.10 3.54
CA PRO A 1044 -11.36 47.28 3.09
C PRO A 1044 -12.25 46.87 4.28
N GLU A 1045 -13.56 47.10 4.15
CA GLU A 1045 -14.58 46.61 5.10
C GLU A 1045 -15.19 45.28 4.61
N GLY A 1046 -14.34 44.26 4.43
CA GLY A 1046 -14.75 42.94 3.97
C GLY A 1046 -13.56 42.01 3.69
N THR A 1047 -13.83 40.85 3.08
CA THR A 1047 -12.85 39.76 2.93
C THR A 1047 -12.56 39.47 1.45
N VAL A 1048 -11.29 39.24 1.10
CA VAL A 1048 -10.89 38.74 -0.22
C VAL A 1048 -10.73 37.21 -0.18
N TYR A 1049 -11.24 36.51 -1.18
CA TYR A 1049 -11.16 35.05 -1.30
C TYR A 1049 -10.29 34.68 -2.49
N VAL A 1050 -9.35 33.76 -2.29
CA VAL A 1050 -8.38 33.35 -3.32
C VAL A 1050 -8.26 31.83 -3.39
N ILE A 1051 -8.28 31.29 -4.61
CA ILE A 1051 -7.82 29.94 -4.94
C ILE A 1051 -6.56 30.09 -5.77
N SER A 1052 -5.47 29.46 -5.35
CA SER A 1052 -4.20 29.55 -6.07
C SER A 1052 -4.09 28.58 -7.23
N ALA A 1053 -5.11 27.76 -7.53
CA ALA A 1053 -5.03 26.55 -8.35
C ALA A 1053 -4.16 25.45 -7.70
N CYS A 1054 -4.02 24.32 -8.39
CA CYS A 1054 -3.26 23.16 -7.91
C CYS A 1054 -1.75 23.43 -7.92
N ALA A 1055 -1.07 23.08 -6.83
CA ALA A 1055 0.39 23.09 -6.71
C ALA A 1055 1.04 21.75 -7.18
N GLY A 1056 0.21 20.73 -7.44
CA GLY A 1056 0.57 19.48 -8.10
C GLY A 1056 0.40 19.52 -9.62
N VAL A 1057 0.01 18.40 -10.21
CA VAL A 1057 -0.07 18.21 -11.69
C VAL A 1057 -1.49 18.18 -12.25
N LYS A 1058 -2.50 18.47 -11.44
CA LYS A 1058 -3.91 18.39 -11.84
C LYS A 1058 -4.44 19.77 -12.19
N SER A 1059 -5.24 19.88 -13.26
CA SER A 1059 -5.88 21.13 -13.66
C SER A 1059 -7.31 20.87 -14.10
N TYR A 1060 -8.19 21.84 -13.83
CA TYR A 1060 -9.59 21.78 -14.23
C TYR A 1060 -9.88 22.76 -15.35
N GLN A 1061 -10.86 22.41 -16.18
CA GLN A 1061 -11.44 23.34 -17.13
C GLN A 1061 -12.32 24.35 -16.39
N THR A 1062 -12.08 25.64 -16.61
CA THR A 1062 -12.87 26.71 -16.00
C THR A 1062 -14.30 26.73 -16.56
N LYS A 1063 -15.30 26.91 -15.70
CA LYS A 1063 -16.72 26.99 -16.09
C LYS A 1063 -17.03 28.37 -16.68
N ASP A 1064 -18.05 28.45 -17.56
CA ASP A 1064 -18.51 29.74 -18.09
C ASP A 1064 -18.97 30.60 -16.92
N VAL A 1065 -18.36 31.76 -16.81
CA VAL A 1065 -18.64 32.79 -15.83
C VAL A 1065 -20.12 33.19 -15.70
N LYS A 1066 -20.95 33.00 -16.74
CA LYS A 1066 -22.41 33.19 -16.65
C LYS A 1066 -23.09 32.21 -15.71
N ASP A 1067 -22.50 31.03 -15.50
CA ASP A 1067 -23.03 30.02 -14.60
C ASP A 1067 -22.67 30.35 -13.15
N THR A 1068 -21.44 30.77 -12.89
CA THR A 1068 -21.00 31.22 -11.56
C THR A 1068 -21.70 32.51 -11.12
N ASP A 1069 -21.94 33.46 -12.05
CA ASP A 1069 -22.63 34.73 -11.79
C ASP A 1069 -24.06 34.55 -11.26
N LYS A 1070 -24.67 33.36 -11.42
CA LYS A 1070 -25.99 33.03 -10.85
C LYS A 1070 -25.94 32.86 -9.34
N LEU A 1071 -24.77 32.56 -8.78
CA LEU A 1071 -24.58 32.20 -7.37
C LEU A 1071 -23.86 33.30 -6.58
N PHE A 1072 -22.94 34.02 -7.19
CA PHE A 1072 -22.16 35.06 -6.54
C PHE A 1072 -21.67 36.13 -7.53
N PRO A 1073 -21.30 37.34 -7.05
CA PRO A 1073 -20.75 38.39 -7.91
C PRO A 1073 -19.50 37.97 -8.67
N ARG A 1074 -19.33 38.52 -9.87
CA ARG A 1074 -18.17 38.27 -10.73
C ARG A 1074 -16.86 38.45 -9.97
N ALA A 1075 -16.00 37.44 -10.04
CA ALA A 1075 -14.64 37.49 -9.49
C ALA A 1075 -13.79 38.57 -10.21
N GLU A 1076 -12.85 39.16 -9.49
CA GLU A 1076 -12.02 40.25 -10.01
C GLU A 1076 -10.91 39.72 -10.94
N ALA A 1077 -10.34 38.56 -10.61
CA ALA A 1077 -9.38 37.88 -11.46
C ALA A 1077 -9.72 36.38 -11.59
N ILE A 1078 -9.63 35.88 -12.82
CA ILE A 1078 -9.74 34.48 -13.19
C ILE A 1078 -8.61 34.21 -14.18
N TYR A 1079 -7.90 33.10 -14.00
CA TYR A 1079 -6.83 32.69 -14.91
C TYR A 1079 -6.95 31.19 -15.18
N ASP A 1080 -6.84 30.80 -16.45
CA ASP A 1080 -6.80 29.39 -16.86
C ASP A 1080 -5.38 28.85 -16.59
N ALA A 1081 -5.19 28.24 -15.42
CA ALA A 1081 -3.91 27.67 -15.02
C ALA A 1081 -3.73 26.28 -15.63
N ASP A 1082 -2.78 26.14 -16.54
CA ASP A 1082 -2.43 24.89 -17.22
C ASP A 1082 -1.20 24.19 -16.62
N ASN A 1083 -0.57 24.80 -15.60
CA ASN A 1083 0.55 24.26 -14.86
C ASN A 1083 0.43 24.58 -13.37
N ALA A 1084 1.29 23.99 -12.53
CA ALA A 1084 1.29 24.17 -11.09
C ALA A 1084 1.44 25.64 -10.68
N VAL A 1085 0.70 26.06 -9.66
CA VAL A 1085 0.68 27.45 -9.18
C VAL A 1085 0.95 27.51 -7.68
N PHE A 1086 1.62 28.56 -7.25
CA PHE A 1086 1.70 28.95 -5.85
C PHE A 1086 1.45 30.45 -5.70
N SER A 1087 1.27 30.91 -4.47
CA SER A 1087 1.19 32.35 -4.19
C SER A 1087 2.09 32.74 -3.05
N ALA A 1088 2.74 33.90 -3.18
CA ALA A 1088 3.53 34.53 -2.13
C ALA A 1088 2.76 35.69 -1.54
N ILE A 1089 2.71 35.75 -0.20
CA ILE A 1089 2.01 36.78 0.55
C ILE A 1089 3.01 37.42 1.49
N THR A 1090 3.29 38.71 1.27
CA THR A 1090 4.16 39.51 2.13
C THR A 1090 3.33 40.44 2.98
N VAL A 1091 3.41 40.29 4.29
CA VAL A 1091 2.91 41.27 5.27
C VAL A 1091 4.04 42.24 5.57
N ASP A 1092 3.76 43.54 5.51
CA ASP A 1092 4.68 44.62 5.86
C ASP A 1092 3.93 45.70 6.64
N GLY A 1093 3.92 45.55 7.97
CA GLY A 1093 3.16 46.38 8.89
C GLY A 1093 1.67 46.40 8.56
N SER A 1094 1.19 47.56 8.10
CA SER A 1094 -0.21 47.81 7.71
C SER A 1094 -0.56 47.47 6.27
N LYS A 1095 0.35 46.85 5.52
CA LYS A 1095 0.09 46.39 4.16
C LYS A 1095 0.27 44.88 4.02
N LEU A 1096 -0.56 44.28 3.19
CA LEU A 1096 -0.45 42.89 2.75
C LEU A 1096 -0.36 42.89 1.23
N TYR A 1097 0.66 42.26 0.69
CA TYR A 1097 0.92 42.10 -0.74
C TYR A 1097 0.72 40.64 -1.12
N PHE A 1098 0.04 40.40 -2.23
CA PHE A 1098 -0.20 39.07 -2.76
C PHE A 1098 0.30 38.99 -4.20
N ASP A 1099 1.00 37.90 -4.51
CA ASP A 1099 1.49 37.57 -5.83
C ASP A 1099 1.22 36.09 -6.15
N ALA A 1100 0.57 35.79 -7.27
CA ALA A 1100 0.39 34.43 -7.77
C ALA A 1100 1.36 34.13 -8.92
N TYR A 1101 1.96 32.95 -8.89
CA TYR A 1101 2.96 32.49 -9.85
C TYR A 1101 2.64 31.08 -10.35
N MET A 1102 2.59 30.93 -11.67
CA MET A 1102 2.48 29.64 -12.34
C MET A 1102 3.86 29.18 -12.78
N LEU A 1103 4.19 27.90 -12.57
CA LEU A 1103 5.45 27.33 -13.05
C LEU A 1103 5.53 27.44 -14.57
N ASP A 1104 6.70 27.88 -15.03
CA ASP A 1104 7.01 28.10 -16.44
C ASP A 1104 8.52 27.94 -16.60
N ASP A 1105 8.93 26.79 -17.12
CA ASP A 1105 10.35 26.44 -17.31
C ASP A 1105 11.04 27.39 -18.31
N GLU A 1106 10.30 28.13 -19.15
CA GLU A 1106 10.84 29.13 -20.07
C GLU A 1106 10.99 30.53 -19.44
N ALA A 1107 10.34 30.79 -18.30
CA ALA A 1107 10.39 32.07 -17.62
C ALA A 1107 11.70 32.28 -16.84
N ASP A 1108 12.20 33.52 -16.82
CA ASP A 1108 13.33 33.88 -15.95
C ASP A 1108 12.94 33.70 -14.48
N GLY A 1109 13.66 32.84 -13.77
CA GLY A 1109 13.34 32.43 -12.41
C GLY A 1109 12.57 31.10 -12.29
N GLY A 1110 11.94 30.60 -13.37
CA GLY A 1110 11.19 29.33 -13.42
C GLY A 1110 9.68 29.45 -13.18
N ALA A 1111 9.15 30.66 -13.08
CA ALA A 1111 7.71 30.90 -12.95
C ALA A 1111 7.29 32.26 -13.52
N LYS A 1112 6.04 32.32 -13.98
CA LYS A 1112 5.38 33.51 -14.50
C LYS A 1112 4.39 34.06 -13.48
N ARG A 1113 4.48 35.35 -13.16
CA ARG A 1113 3.49 36.05 -12.31
C ARG A 1113 2.17 36.20 -13.08
N ILE A 1114 1.08 35.63 -12.57
CA ILE A 1114 -0.22 35.59 -13.26
C ILE A 1114 -1.24 36.59 -12.69
N ASP A 1115 -1.13 36.97 -11.42
CA ASP A 1115 -2.01 37.96 -10.78
C ASP A 1115 -1.33 38.56 -9.53
N SER A 1116 -1.86 39.70 -9.06
CA SER A 1116 -1.41 40.36 -7.84
C SER A 1116 -2.42 41.37 -7.31
N PHE A 1117 -2.46 41.55 -6.00
CA PHE A 1117 -3.19 42.64 -5.33
C PHE A 1117 -2.52 43.02 -4.02
N ALA A 1118 -2.97 44.12 -3.42
CA ALA A 1118 -2.56 44.49 -2.08
C ALA A 1118 -3.72 45.04 -1.26
N LEU A 1119 -3.63 44.92 0.07
CA LEU A 1119 -4.54 45.51 1.04
C LEU A 1119 -3.74 46.45 1.95
N SER A 1120 -4.34 47.56 2.36
CA SER A 1120 -3.77 48.44 3.38
C SER A 1120 -4.79 48.73 4.46
N LYS A 1121 -4.41 48.56 5.72
CA LYS A 1121 -5.19 49.03 6.88
C LYS A 1121 -4.65 50.36 7.37
N SER A 1122 -5.47 51.06 8.16
CA SER A 1122 -5.06 52.24 8.91
C SER A 1122 -4.05 51.79 9.97
N GLU A 1123 -2.99 52.57 10.16
CA GLU A 1123 -2.07 52.32 11.26
C GLU A 1123 -2.85 52.41 12.58
N LYS A 1124 -2.69 51.40 13.46
CA LYS A 1124 -3.23 51.51 14.82
C LYS A 1124 -2.55 52.70 15.48
N ASP A 1125 -3.33 53.65 16.02
CA ASP A 1125 -2.78 54.72 16.86
C ASP A 1125 -1.94 54.08 17.96
N VAL A 1126 -0.62 54.24 17.88
CA VAL A 1126 0.27 53.93 19.00
C VAL A 1126 -0.12 54.91 20.10
N PRO A 1127 -0.57 54.46 21.29
CA PRO A 1127 -0.79 55.38 22.39
C PRO A 1127 0.51 56.16 22.60
N GLU A 1128 0.45 57.49 22.55
CA GLU A 1128 1.61 58.34 22.80
C GLU A 1128 2.32 57.85 24.07
N ASN A 1129 3.55 57.36 23.89
CA ASN A 1129 4.45 57.11 25.00
C ASN A 1129 4.57 58.43 25.77
N PRO A 1130 4.18 58.52 27.05
CA PRO A 1130 4.30 59.76 27.78
C PRO A 1130 5.76 60.22 27.70
N GLU A 1131 5.96 61.48 27.30
CA GLU A 1131 7.29 62.06 27.14
C GLU A 1131 8.22 61.64 28.28
N LYS A 1132 9.35 61.05 27.88
CA LYS A 1132 10.45 60.72 28.78
C LYS A 1132 10.84 61.99 29.55
N PRO A 1133 10.68 62.05 30.88
CA PRO A 1133 11.01 63.26 31.62
C PRO A 1133 12.50 63.57 31.48
N GLU A 1134 12.82 64.84 31.22
CA GLU A 1134 14.20 65.32 31.15
C GLU A 1134 14.97 64.92 32.43
N LYS A 1135 16.22 64.45 32.22
CA LYS A 1135 17.14 64.11 33.32
C LYS A 1135 17.32 65.32 34.25
N PRO A 1136 17.03 65.19 35.56
CA PRO A 1136 17.45 66.18 36.54
C PRO A 1136 18.98 66.16 36.67
N GLY A 1137 19.59 67.35 36.74
CA GLY A 1137 21.01 67.51 37.05
C GLY A 1137 21.37 67.00 38.45
N LEU A 1138 22.55 66.38 38.57
CA LEU A 1138 23.08 65.88 39.85
C LEU A 1138 23.29 67.04 40.85
N PRO A 1139 22.85 66.88 42.11
CA PRO A 1139 23.36 67.65 43.24
C PRO A 1139 24.56 66.95 43.91
N ASP A 1140 25.49 67.75 44.43
CA ASP A 1140 26.74 67.34 45.07
C ASP A 1140 26.58 66.51 46.37
N LEU A 1141 27.54 65.60 46.58
CA LEU A 1141 27.73 64.78 47.79
C LEU A 1141 28.34 65.56 48.97
N PRO A 1142 27.87 65.32 50.21
CA PRO A 1142 28.71 65.45 51.40
C PRO A 1142 28.87 64.15 52.21
N ASN A 1143 30.01 64.08 52.93
CA ASN A 1143 30.74 62.90 53.41
C ASN A 1143 30.19 62.12 54.63
N LEU A 1144 30.62 60.84 54.70
CA LEU A 1144 30.55 59.86 55.80
C LEU A 1144 31.32 60.27 57.09
N PRO A 1145 30.98 59.65 58.24
CA PRO A 1145 31.98 58.78 58.88
C PRO A 1145 31.48 57.46 59.51
N GLU A 1146 32.25 56.41 59.18
CA GLU A 1146 32.83 55.24 59.90
C GLU A 1146 32.05 54.26 60.82
N LEU A 1147 32.19 52.97 60.44
CA LEU A 1147 32.02 51.68 61.14
C LEU A 1147 33.08 51.49 62.25
N PRO A 1148 32.88 50.60 63.26
CA PRO A 1148 33.45 49.24 63.12
C PRO A 1148 32.79 48.05 63.86
N GLU A 1149 33.07 46.88 63.27
CA GLU A 1149 33.43 45.56 63.83
C GLU A 1149 32.41 44.49 64.30
N ILE A 1150 32.62 43.30 63.72
CA ILE A 1150 32.00 41.97 63.91
C ILE A 1150 32.92 41.14 64.82
N PRO A 1151 32.43 40.29 65.76
CA PRO A 1151 32.96 38.90 65.76
C PRO A 1151 32.07 37.78 66.37
N GLY A 1152 32.11 36.58 65.76
CA GLY A 1152 32.31 35.27 66.45
C GLY A 1152 31.13 34.35 66.86
N LEU A 1153 30.99 33.21 66.16
CA LEU A 1153 30.20 31.95 66.39
C LEU A 1153 30.29 31.33 67.82
N PRO A 1154 29.37 30.46 68.37
CA PRO A 1154 29.17 29.03 67.93
C PRO A 1154 27.85 28.22 68.29
N HIS A 1155 27.64 27.11 67.53
CA HIS A 1155 27.06 25.72 67.73
C HIS A 1155 25.75 25.27 68.49
N TRP A 1156 24.89 24.51 67.76
CA TRP A 1156 24.20 23.14 67.92
C TRP A 1156 23.59 22.66 69.28
N PRO A 1157 22.62 21.68 69.41
CA PRO A 1157 22.31 20.49 68.55
C PRO A 1157 20.81 20.08 68.33
N GLY A 1158 20.33 19.06 67.58
CA GLY A 1158 20.81 18.01 66.64
C GLY A 1158 19.66 16.99 66.26
N LYS A 1159 19.72 16.41 65.03
CA LYS A 1159 19.18 15.13 64.40
C LYS A 1159 17.70 14.66 64.54
N PRO A 1160 17.12 13.85 63.60
CA PRO A 1160 17.73 12.84 62.69
C PRO A 1160 17.43 13.03 61.17
N GLU A 1161 18.43 12.92 60.28
CA GLU A 1161 18.91 11.79 59.43
C GLU A 1161 18.27 11.63 58.03
N LYS A 1162 19.18 11.39 57.06
CA LYS A 1162 19.12 11.50 55.58
C LYS A 1162 18.15 10.55 54.86
N PRO A 1163 17.70 10.93 53.65
CA PRO A 1163 17.70 10.04 52.49
C PRO A 1163 18.98 10.24 51.66
N GLU A 1164 19.59 9.14 51.22
CA GLU A 1164 20.78 9.11 50.35
C GLU A 1164 20.41 9.13 48.86
N GLU A 1165 21.41 9.50 48.05
CA GLU A 1165 21.44 9.55 46.59
C GLU A 1165 21.10 8.20 45.91
N PRO A 1166 20.64 8.23 44.64
CA PRO A 1166 20.50 7.02 43.83
C PRO A 1166 21.86 6.59 43.28
N SER A 1167 22.20 5.31 43.46
CA SER A 1167 23.27 4.62 42.74
C SER A 1167 22.69 3.75 41.62
N ASP A 1168 23.16 3.99 40.40
CA ASP A 1168 23.27 2.98 39.33
C ASP A 1168 24.69 2.35 39.39
N PRO A 1169 25.07 1.23 38.75
CA PRO A 1169 24.40 -0.01 38.31
C PRO A 1169 25.07 -1.25 38.97
N SER A 1170 24.50 -2.44 38.80
CA SER A 1170 25.19 -3.69 38.38
C SER A 1170 24.61 -4.98 38.98
N ASN A 1171 24.01 -5.73 38.07
CA ASN A 1171 23.81 -7.17 38.03
C ASN A 1171 22.73 -7.79 38.94
N PRO A 1172 21.86 -8.64 38.34
CA PRO A 1172 20.64 -9.13 38.93
C PRO A 1172 20.91 -10.44 39.68
N SER A 1173 20.12 -10.69 40.72
CA SER A 1173 19.91 -12.05 41.20
C SER A 1173 18.48 -12.47 40.85
N GLU A 1174 18.46 -13.63 40.21
CA GLU A 1174 17.38 -14.53 39.80
C GLU A 1174 16.01 -14.51 40.50
N PRO A 1175 14.99 -15.04 39.79
CA PRO A 1175 13.58 -14.83 40.05
C PRO A 1175 12.99 -15.87 41.01
N LEU A 1176 11.90 -15.49 41.68
CA LEU A 1176 11.03 -16.42 42.40
C LEU A 1176 9.92 -16.93 41.46
N ASP A 1177 9.69 -18.24 41.57
CA ASP A 1177 8.73 -19.12 40.91
C ASP A 1177 7.31 -18.54 40.67
N PRO A 1178 6.77 -18.63 39.44
CA PRO A 1178 5.47 -18.12 39.04
C PRO A 1178 4.34 -19.14 39.30
N SER A 1179 3.64 -18.97 40.41
CA SER A 1179 2.26 -19.49 40.53
C SER A 1179 1.35 -18.33 40.91
N ASP A 1180 0.55 -17.89 39.92
CA ASP A 1180 -0.60 -16.96 40.01
C ASP A 1180 -0.33 -15.48 39.63
N PRO A 1181 -0.44 -15.08 38.34
CA PRO A 1181 -0.52 -13.67 37.96
C PRO A 1181 -1.96 -13.16 38.10
N ALA A 1182 -2.14 -12.27 39.07
CA ALA A 1182 -3.26 -11.35 39.16
C ALA A 1182 -3.38 -10.49 37.89
N SER A 1183 -4.60 -10.38 37.39
CA SER A 1183 -5.01 -9.63 36.20
C SER A 1183 -4.76 -8.11 36.32
N PRO A 1184 -4.29 -7.43 35.27
CA PRO A 1184 -4.33 -5.97 35.18
C PRO A 1184 -5.72 -5.44 34.77
N ILE A 1185 -5.99 -4.24 35.27
CA ILE A 1185 -7.25 -3.52 35.32
C ILE A 1185 -7.65 -2.93 33.96
N VAL A 1186 -8.92 -3.14 33.60
CA VAL A 1186 -9.63 -2.59 32.43
C VAL A 1186 -10.24 -1.22 32.78
N PRO A 1187 -10.10 -0.16 31.97
CA PRO A 1187 -10.94 1.04 32.09
C PRO A 1187 -12.37 0.73 31.63
N SER A 1188 -13.30 0.71 32.57
CA SER A 1188 -14.74 0.48 32.35
C SER A 1188 -15.49 1.79 32.12
N THR A 1189 -16.31 1.87 31.08
CA THR A 1189 -17.74 2.22 31.23
C THR A 1189 -18.55 1.50 30.14
N LYS A 1190 -19.49 0.65 30.58
CA LYS A 1190 -20.55 0.09 29.73
C LYS A 1190 -21.64 1.15 29.53
N PRO A 1191 -22.25 1.24 28.34
CA PRO A 1191 -23.67 1.53 28.24
C PRO A 1191 -24.47 0.22 28.25
N GLU A 1192 -25.54 0.19 29.03
CA GLU A 1192 -26.52 -0.88 29.01
C GLU A 1192 -27.30 -0.93 27.68
N THR A 1193 -27.70 -2.16 27.36
CA THR A 1193 -28.59 -2.62 26.30
C THR A 1193 -29.57 -1.60 25.72
N ASN A 1194 -29.38 -1.25 24.44
CA ASN A 1194 -30.47 -1.02 23.51
C ASN A 1194 -30.20 -1.83 22.23
N LYS A 1195 -31.24 -2.51 21.75
CA LYS A 1195 -31.25 -3.32 20.51
C LYS A 1195 -30.66 -2.52 19.34
N PRO A 1196 -29.92 -3.13 18.40
CA PRO A 1196 -29.47 -2.41 17.21
C PRO A 1196 -30.70 -2.06 16.36
N GLY A 1197 -30.98 -0.76 16.26
CA GLY A 1197 -31.60 -0.20 15.07
C GLY A 1197 -30.57 -0.23 13.94
N SER A 1198 -31.03 -0.61 12.77
CA SER A 1198 -30.31 -0.61 11.51
C SER A 1198 -29.81 0.79 11.16
N ASP A 1199 -28.50 1.01 11.11
CA ASP A 1199 -27.89 2.08 10.33
C ASP A 1199 -26.47 1.68 9.91
N SER A 1200 -26.39 0.86 8.86
CA SER A 1200 -25.19 0.67 8.05
C SER A 1200 -25.07 1.85 7.09
N LYS A 1201 -24.21 2.83 7.39
CA LYS A 1201 -23.76 3.82 6.39
C LYS A 1201 -22.51 3.27 5.70
N VAL A 1202 -22.75 2.61 4.57
CA VAL A 1202 -21.75 2.29 3.55
C VAL A 1202 -21.28 3.63 2.92
N PRO A 1203 -19.99 3.82 2.61
CA PRO A 1203 -19.56 4.95 1.77
C PRO A 1203 -20.19 4.82 0.39
N ASP A 1204 -20.90 5.86 -0.02
CA ASP A 1204 -21.55 6.02 -1.32
C ASP A 1204 -20.50 6.01 -2.45
N THR A 1205 -20.35 4.87 -3.13
CA THR A 1205 -19.91 4.78 -4.53
C THR A 1205 -20.98 4.02 -5.30
N GLY A 1206 -22.13 4.69 -5.47
CA GLY A 1206 -23.29 4.16 -6.17
C GLY A 1206 -22.95 3.67 -7.59
N ALA A 1207 -23.32 2.42 -7.87
CA ALA A 1207 -23.69 1.90 -9.18
C ALA A 1207 -22.74 2.20 -10.37
N ALA A 1208 -21.49 1.74 -10.30
CA ALA A 1208 -20.64 1.48 -11.49
C ALA A 1208 -19.84 0.16 -11.41
N ALA A 1209 -20.01 -0.61 -10.33
CA ALA A 1209 -19.14 -1.72 -9.95
C ALA A 1209 -19.11 -2.95 -10.90
N PRO A 1210 -20.14 -3.30 -11.69
CA PRO A 1210 -20.05 -4.48 -12.58
C PRO A 1210 -19.34 -4.19 -13.91
N VAL A 1211 -19.35 -2.95 -14.39
CA VAL A 1211 -18.84 -2.58 -15.73
C VAL A 1211 -17.36 -2.22 -15.66
N MET A 1212 -16.90 -1.56 -14.59
CA MET A 1212 -15.47 -1.28 -14.35
C MET A 1212 -14.64 -2.55 -14.13
N LEU A 1213 -15.24 -3.63 -13.59
CA LEU A 1213 -14.56 -4.92 -13.41
C LEU A 1213 -14.21 -5.58 -14.75
N ILE A 1214 -15.01 -5.33 -15.79
CA ILE A 1214 -14.79 -5.85 -17.15
C ILE A 1214 -13.79 -4.94 -17.89
N THR A 1215 -13.75 -3.63 -17.59
CA THR A 1215 -12.75 -2.69 -18.14
C THR A 1215 -11.33 -2.97 -17.69
N PHE A 1216 -11.18 -3.35 -16.42
CA PHE A 1216 -9.88 -3.69 -15.88
C PHE A 1216 -9.54 -5.17 -16.05
N ALA A 1217 -10.42 -6.01 -16.60
CA ALA A 1217 -10.06 -7.39 -16.94
C ALA A 1217 -8.90 -7.48 -17.96
N GLY A 1218 -8.66 -6.42 -18.74
CA GLY A 1218 -7.47 -6.29 -19.61
C GLY A 1218 -6.17 -5.98 -18.85
N ALA A 1219 -6.23 -5.31 -17.69
CA ALA A 1219 -5.06 -5.05 -16.82
C ALA A 1219 -4.90 -6.11 -15.71
N ALA A 1220 -6.01 -6.69 -15.25
CA ALA A 1220 -6.07 -7.89 -14.41
C ALA A 1220 -5.69 -9.16 -15.18
N PHE A 1221 -5.55 -9.08 -16.51
CA PHE A 1221 -5.05 -10.18 -17.35
C PHE A 1221 -3.61 -10.59 -17.01
N VAL A 1222 -2.83 -9.70 -16.36
CA VAL A 1222 -1.48 -9.98 -15.85
C VAL A 1222 -1.50 -10.33 -14.34
N ILE A 1223 -2.62 -10.14 -13.65
CA ILE A 1223 -2.69 -10.14 -12.17
C ILE A 1223 -3.75 -11.16 -11.73
N GLY A 1224 -3.44 -12.44 -11.90
CA GLY A 1224 -4.26 -13.53 -11.39
C GLY A 1224 -3.99 -13.82 -9.93
N CYS A 1225 -5.05 -13.72 -9.15
CA CYS A 1225 -5.21 -14.20 -7.77
C CYS A 1225 -4.47 -13.41 -6.68
N THR A 1226 -5.17 -12.49 -6.02
CA THR A 1226 -5.07 -12.26 -4.56
C THR A 1226 -6.32 -11.51 -4.03
N ALA A 1227 -6.45 -11.38 -2.70
CA ALA A 1227 -7.57 -11.92 -1.92
C ALA A 1227 -8.79 -11.02 -1.60
N LYS A 1228 -9.85 -11.72 -1.15
CA LYS A 1228 -10.87 -11.19 -0.24
C LYS A 1228 -10.22 -10.72 1.08
N ARG A 1229 -10.03 -9.42 1.25
CA ARG A 1229 -10.14 -8.78 2.57
C ARG A 1229 -11.56 -8.26 2.73
N LYS A 1230 -12.43 -9.00 3.41
CA LYS A 1230 -13.60 -8.37 4.03
C LYS A 1230 -13.12 -7.75 5.35
N LYS A 1231 -13.24 -6.44 5.40
CA LYS A 1231 -12.90 -5.57 6.53
C LYS A 1231 -13.89 -5.84 7.68
N GLU A 1232 -13.39 -6.23 8.86
CA GLU A 1232 -14.12 -6.07 10.13
C GLU A 1232 -13.18 -5.43 11.15
N ASP A 1233 -13.74 -4.46 11.88
CA ASP A 1233 -13.08 -3.52 12.79
C ASP A 1233 -12.25 -4.19 13.90
N ARG A 1234 -11.05 -3.64 14.15
CA ARG A 1234 -10.37 -3.72 15.45
C ARG A 1234 -9.66 -2.42 15.78
#